data_AF-A0A7J6U365-F1
#
_entry.id   AF-A0A7J6U365-F1
#
_cell.length_a   1.000
_cell.length_b   1.000
_cell.length_c   1.000
_cell.angle_alpha   90.00
_cell.angle_beta   90.00
_cell.angle_gamma   90.00
#
_symmetry.space_group_name_H-M   'P 1'
#
loop_
_entity.id
_entity.type
_entity.pdbx_description
1 polymer ?
#
loop_
_entity_poly.entity_id
_entity_poly.type
_entity_poly.pdbx_seq_one_letter_code
_entity_poly.pdbx_strand_id
1 'polypeptide(L)'
;DKPLYAALLGDLFPGLELPDPDYGDLEKCIKEVLLDFKLQPTDHAVHKVIHTYETKITRHGNMLVGASLGGKSTAWKVLAETKTRLCKRSVAGYDKVMYFILNPKSITMDELYGAYDLTTMEWTDGVFSTLMRQACQDEKPDEKWIVLDGPVDTLWIESMNTVLDDNKVLTLINGDRISMPPQVSLLFEVEDLSVASPATVSRAGMVYFDVHDLGWMPYSTSWLEKLGSAKPAEFTAERLAEMADLFQKWVPKVLKAKKGLSELVPISEINGVMSLCRLFECFGVDLKYDSFGDKASDVLEKVFVFCLVWSLGGSVTEAGRGDMDASIRHVDSSVFPHGQSVYDYALWNLEKTAEFCLWEDRLPNPFKPGDLPFHKIIVPTVDTLRHGNIISTLVAQHHHVLLVGHTGTGKTVLSGCNEDKSKWCSLVINLSAQTSSAMVQDIIEGRVEKRIKNKFGPPMNRRMVILVDDLNMPRKDFFGSQPPLELLRQWMDYECWYDRKKQTLRYIQDIQLLGAMGPPGGGRAVISRRLQSRFNLLCVVNPSDSQVNRVFQTLCSHKLESGFRDDLKAMSELITTATTTLYAVVQEKFLPTPSKCHYLFNLRDVSKVFQGIYLAQPTHFEEKEKLLRLWVHECCRVFMDRLISEEDRVHFVSEIDNVMDQTMQIRLKEVLQQDEHAQDIVFGGVDLKNYEAEDPPYDQMVDKKGLKLFMEAKLENYNDEMKGKAMDIVLFKDAIEHCLRVLRVIRMPQGNALLVGVGGSGRHCQTRLASYIAEYKCFQIEINKNYNHQKFREDIKAVYELAGVKSQNVTFLFSDTEICEESFLEHVSNILSSGEVPNLYAADELNQ
;
A
#
# COMPACT_ATOMS: atom_id res chain seq x y z
N ASP A 1 -26.19 7.63 26.39
CA ASP A 1 -26.80 6.86 27.51
C ASP A 1 -26.63 7.45 28.90
N LYS A 2 -25.54 8.17 29.21
CA LYS A 2 -25.35 8.84 30.53
C LYS A 2 -26.58 9.62 31.06
N PRO A 3 -27.25 10.49 30.27
CA PRO A 3 -28.42 11.22 30.77
C PRO A 3 -29.63 10.32 31.04
N LEU A 4 -29.81 9.25 30.26
CA LEU A 4 -30.88 8.28 30.47
C LEU A 4 -30.65 7.47 31.75
N TYR A 5 -29.41 7.06 32.01
CA TYR A 5 -29.06 6.33 33.24
C TYR A 5 -29.22 7.20 34.48
N ALA A 6 -28.83 8.48 34.40
CA ALA A 6 -29.06 9.44 35.47
C ALA A 6 -30.56 9.66 35.75
N ALA A 7 -31.39 9.71 34.71
CA ALA A 7 -32.84 9.78 34.86
C ALA A 7 -33.42 8.52 35.52
N LEU A 8 -32.99 7.32 35.09
CA LEU A 8 -33.40 6.05 35.71
C LEU A 8 -32.97 5.97 37.18
N LEU A 9 -31.76 6.41 37.52
CA LEU A 9 -31.30 6.48 38.91
C LEU A 9 -32.12 7.47 39.73
N GLY A 10 -32.44 8.64 39.17
CA GLY A 10 -33.29 9.63 39.83
C GLY A 10 -34.71 9.12 40.07
N ASP A 11 -35.26 8.33 39.15
CA ASP A 11 -36.57 7.69 39.28
C ASP A 11 -36.57 6.54 40.31
N LEU A 12 -35.51 5.73 40.33
CA LEU A 12 -35.38 4.56 41.22
C LEU A 12 -34.93 4.94 42.65
N PHE A 13 -34.11 5.99 42.79
CA PHE A 13 -33.52 6.44 44.04
C PHE A 13 -33.70 7.95 44.26
N PRO A 14 -34.95 8.43 44.40
CA PRO A 14 -35.22 9.85 44.58
C PRO A 14 -34.61 10.38 45.90
N GLY A 15 -33.85 11.47 45.80
CA GLY A 15 -33.19 12.14 46.96
C GLY A 15 -31.81 11.58 47.34
N LEU A 16 -31.28 10.60 46.60
CA LEU A 16 -29.91 10.10 46.78
C LEU A 16 -28.93 10.93 45.94
N GLU A 17 -28.20 11.85 46.57
CA GLU A 17 -27.04 12.50 45.94
C GLU A 17 -25.83 11.57 46.09
N LEU A 18 -25.22 11.17 44.97
CA LEU A 18 -23.99 10.40 44.97
C LEU A 18 -22.85 11.31 45.45
N PRO A 19 -22.09 10.95 46.50
CA PRO A 19 -20.95 11.74 46.91
C PRO A 19 -19.86 11.69 45.83
N ASP A 20 -19.29 12.83 45.48
CA ASP A 20 -18.12 12.87 44.59
C ASP A 20 -16.91 12.29 45.36
N PRO A 21 -16.34 11.16 44.90
CA PRO A 21 -15.17 10.58 45.56
C PRO A 21 -13.95 11.50 45.38
N ASP A 22 -13.35 11.93 46.51
CA ASP A 22 -12.12 12.71 46.51
C ASP A 22 -10.91 11.78 46.37
N TYR A 23 -10.26 11.83 45.21
CA TYR A 23 -9.06 11.05 44.89
C TYR A 23 -7.75 11.73 45.32
N GLY A 24 -7.82 12.96 45.86
CA GLY A 24 -6.72 13.67 46.52
C GLY A 24 -5.38 13.60 45.79
N ASP A 25 -4.44 12.84 46.36
CA ASP A 25 -3.07 12.71 45.85
C ASP A 25 -2.98 11.98 44.50
N LEU A 26 -3.93 11.08 44.21
CA LEU A 26 -3.97 10.38 42.93
C LEU A 26 -4.28 11.35 41.79
N GLU A 27 -5.35 12.15 41.93
CA GLU A 27 -5.77 13.11 40.90
C GLU A 27 -4.68 14.16 40.64
N LYS A 28 -4.06 14.69 41.70
CA LYS A 28 -2.93 15.62 41.59
C LYS A 28 -1.77 14.99 40.84
N CYS A 29 -1.38 13.76 41.20
CA CYS A 29 -0.29 13.06 40.52
C CYS A 29 -0.64 12.75 39.05
N ILE A 30 -1.89 12.42 38.72
CA ILE A 30 -2.33 12.22 37.32
C ILE A 30 -2.11 13.51 36.52
N LYS A 31 -2.54 14.67 37.06
CA LYS A 31 -2.35 15.97 36.42
C LYS A 31 -0.88 16.30 36.22
N GLU A 32 -0.03 16.02 37.21
CA GLU A 32 1.43 16.18 37.10
C GLU A 32 2.03 15.27 36.01
N VAL A 33 1.63 13.99 35.95
CA VAL A 33 2.13 13.04 34.94
C VAL A 33 1.69 13.45 33.53
N LEU A 34 0.45 13.93 33.37
CA LEU A 34 -0.04 14.45 32.08
C LEU A 34 0.81 15.62 31.60
N LEU A 35 1.10 16.59 32.48
CA LEU A 35 1.96 17.73 32.17
C LEU A 35 3.39 17.32 31.83
N ASP A 36 3.93 16.30 32.50
CA ASP A 36 5.26 15.77 32.22
C ASP A 36 5.34 15.04 30.88
N PHE A 37 4.26 14.36 30.48
CA PHE A 37 4.10 13.81 29.13
C PHE A 37 3.79 14.89 28.08
N LYS A 38 3.74 16.16 28.48
CA LYS A 38 3.38 17.31 27.64
C LYS A 38 2.00 17.10 27.00
N LEU A 39 1.04 16.72 27.83
CA LEU A 39 -0.35 16.49 27.47
C LEU A 39 -1.26 17.43 28.27
N GLN A 40 -2.37 17.83 27.67
CA GLN A 40 -3.36 18.67 28.35
C GLN A 40 -4.15 17.89 29.42
N PRO A 41 -4.20 18.38 30.68
CA PRO A 41 -4.95 17.75 31.75
C PRO A 41 -6.45 18.11 31.65
N THR A 42 -7.12 17.58 30.64
CA THR A 42 -8.58 17.74 30.50
C THR A 42 -9.32 16.89 31.53
N ASP A 43 -10.47 17.36 32.00
CA ASP A 43 -11.30 16.61 32.95
C ASP A 43 -11.66 15.23 32.41
N HIS A 44 -11.93 15.13 31.11
CA HIS A 44 -12.17 13.84 30.46
C HIS A 44 -10.97 12.89 30.61
N ALA A 45 -9.74 13.34 30.30
CA ALA A 45 -8.55 12.50 30.40
C ALA A 45 -8.31 12.04 31.84
N VAL A 46 -8.44 12.95 32.81
CA VAL A 46 -8.27 12.66 34.25
C VAL A 46 -9.32 11.63 34.71
N HIS A 47 -10.60 11.86 34.41
CA HIS A 47 -11.69 10.93 34.78
C HIS A 47 -11.51 9.55 34.16
N LYS A 48 -11.07 9.45 32.89
CA LYS A 48 -10.84 8.13 32.26
C LYS A 48 -9.66 7.38 32.87
N VAL A 49 -8.61 8.07 33.31
CA VAL A 49 -7.51 7.47 34.07
C VAL A 49 -8.02 6.93 35.41
N ILE A 50 -8.85 7.71 36.12
CA ILE A 50 -9.46 7.31 37.40
C ILE A 50 -10.40 6.12 37.21
N HIS A 51 -11.29 6.13 36.22
CA HIS A 51 -12.15 4.96 35.93
C HIS A 51 -11.33 3.71 35.63
N THR A 52 -10.21 3.86 34.92
CA THR A 52 -9.30 2.74 34.65
C THR A 52 -8.67 2.21 35.95
N TYR A 53 -8.33 3.11 36.89
CA TYR A 53 -7.83 2.73 38.22
C TYR A 53 -8.88 1.99 39.05
N GLU A 54 -10.09 2.53 39.19
CA GLU A 54 -11.19 1.92 39.94
C GLU A 54 -11.52 0.52 39.41
N THR A 55 -11.61 0.39 38.09
CA THR A 55 -11.94 -0.88 37.45
C THR A 55 -10.83 -1.91 37.71
N LYS A 56 -9.55 -1.50 37.66
CA LYS A 56 -8.42 -2.38 37.95
C LYS A 56 -8.34 -2.83 39.41
N ILE A 57 -8.83 -2.04 40.37
CA ILE A 57 -8.91 -2.46 41.77
C ILE A 57 -9.95 -3.56 41.94
N THR A 58 -11.08 -3.46 41.22
CA THR A 58 -12.20 -4.40 41.36
C THR A 58 -12.00 -5.69 40.56
N ARG A 59 -11.37 -5.61 39.38
CA ARG A 59 -11.20 -6.74 38.46
C ARG A 59 -9.75 -6.85 37.96
N HIS A 60 -9.23 -8.06 37.86
CA HIS A 60 -7.90 -8.31 37.30
C HIS A 60 -7.88 -8.30 35.77
N GLY A 61 -9.01 -8.51 35.09
CA GLY A 61 -9.17 -8.36 33.65
C GLY A 61 -9.98 -7.12 33.30
N ASN A 62 -9.44 -6.21 32.48
CA ASN A 62 -10.05 -4.93 32.16
C ASN A 62 -10.02 -4.66 30.66
N MET A 63 -11.13 -4.23 30.06
CA MET A 63 -11.21 -3.88 28.65
C MET A 63 -11.45 -2.37 28.49
N LEU A 64 -10.53 -1.70 27.79
CA LEU A 64 -10.65 -0.32 27.35
C LEU A 64 -11.23 -0.34 25.94
N VAL A 65 -12.49 0.09 25.81
CA VAL A 65 -13.28 -0.03 24.58
C VAL A 65 -13.53 1.35 24.01
N GLY A 66 -13.29 1.54 22.72
CA GLY A 66 -13.65 2.79 22.04
C GLY A 66 -12.90 3.00 20.74
N ALA A 67 -13.36 3.95 19.93
CA ALA A 67 -12.74 4.21 18.63
C ALA A 67 -11.27 4.63 18.72
N SER A 68 -10.59 4.53 17.57
CA SER A 68 -9.19 4.95 17.40
C SER A 68 -9.00 6.42 17.81
N LEU A 69 -7.84 6.73 18.42
CA LEU A 69 -7.51 8.08 18.93
C LEU A 69 -8.37 8.59 20.10
N GLY A 70 -9.16 7.73 20.77
CA GLY A 70 -9.91 8.10 21.98
C GLY A 70 -9.09 8.23 23.28
N GLY A 71 -7.75 8.22 23.23
CA GLY A 71 -6.90 8.37 24.41
C GLY A 71 -6.72 7.12 25.29
N LYS A 72 -7.15 5.93 24.82
CA LYS A 72 -7.01 4.66 25.56
C LYS A 72 -5.57 4.36 25.98
N SER A 73 -4.64 4.39 25.01
CA SER A 73 -3.23 4.12 25.29
C SER A 73 -2.61 5.14 26.23
N THR A 74 -3.03 6.40 26.12
CA THR A 74 -2.63 7.47 27.02
C THR A 74 -3.11 7.19 28.44
N ALA A 75 -4.36 6.78 28.62
CA ALA A 75 -4.95 6.57 29.94
C ALA A 75 -4.21 5.50 30.74
N TRP A 76 -3.95 4.32 30.17
CA TRP A 76 -3.24 3.27 30.91
C TRP A 76 -1.75 3.57 31.10
N LYS A 77 -1.08 4.24 30.14
CA LYS A 77 0.33 4.67 30.30
C LYS A 77 0.48 5.71 31.41
N VAL A 78 -0.42 6.69 31.46
CA VAL A 78 -0.47 7.70 32.52
C VAL A 78 -0.73 7.04 33.86
N LEU A 79 -1.67 6.08 33.93
CA LEU A 79 -1.93 5.35 35.17
C LEU A 79 -0.71 4.57 35.66
N ALA A 80 -0.02 3.85 34.76
CA ALA A 80 1.18 3.09 35.10
C ALA A 80 2.30 3.98 35.69
N GLU A 81 2.56 5.13 35.06
CA GLU A 81 3.54 6.10 35.55
C GLU A 81 3.07 6.76 36.86
N THR A 82 1.79 7.09 36.98
CA THR A 82 1.20 7.66 38.21
C THR A 82 1.41 6.75 39.42
N LYS A 83 1.05 5.45 39.31
CA LYS A 83 1.25 4.49 40.40
C LYS A 83 2.74 4.32 40.74
N THR A 84 3.59 4.28 39.71
CA THR A 84 5.05 4.21 39.88
C THR A 84 5.62 5.44 40.62
N ARG A 85 5.09 6.64 40.36
CA ARG A 85 5.51 7.86 41.07
C ARG A 85 5.00 7.93 42.49
N LEU A 86 3.76 7.54 42.74
CA LEU A 86 3.20 7.47 44.09
C LEU A 86 3.96 6.46 44.96
N CYS A 87 4.36 5.31 44.37
CA CYS A 87 5.25 4.34 45.00
C CYS A 87 6.60 4.97 45.37
N LYS A 88 7.23 5.73 44.46
CA LYS A 88 8.48 6.47 44.73
C LYS A 88 8.33 7.54 45.82
N ARG A 89 7.14 8.13 45.96
CA ARG A 89 6.78 9.10 47.01
C ARG A 89 6.40 8.42 48.33
N SER A 90 6.46 7.10 48.41
CA SER A 90 6.09 6.29 49.58
C SER A 90 4.65 6.52 50.06
N VAL A 91 3.74 6.84 49.13
CA VAL A 91 2.30 6.87 49.41
C VAL A 91 1.80 5.43 49.53
N ALA A 92 1.12 5.10 50.62
CA ALA A 92 0.62 3.75 50.88
C ALA A 92 -0.41 3.31 49.83
N GLY A 93 -0.35 2.04 49.42
CA GLY A 93 -1.31 1.43 48.49
C GLY A 93 -0.96 1.54 47.00
N TYR A 94 0.24 2.02 46.65
CA TYR A 94 0.69 2.10 45.26
C TYR A 94 2.02 1.38 45.04
N ASP A 95 2.00 0.44 44.11
CA ASP A 95 3.17 -0.31 43.67
C ASP A 95 3.70 0.19 42.32
N LYS A 96 4.97 -0.11 42.06
CA LYS A 96 5.60 0.13 40.77
C LYS A 96 4.95 -0.77 39.71
N VAL A 97 4.70 -0.22 38.52
CA VAL A 97 4.04 -0.94 37.43
C VAL A 97 5.05 -1.31 36.34
N MET A 98 5.02 -2.57 35.90
CA MET A 98 5.67 -3.07 34.69
C MET A 98 4.59 -3.57 33.74
N TYR A 99 4.78 -3.38 32.43
CA TYR A 99 3.82 -3.85 31.44
C TYR A 99 4.47 -4.54 30.25
N PHE A 100 3.78 -5.53 29.70
CA PHE A 100 4.13 -6.29 28.50
C PHE A 100 3.02 -6.06 27.47
N ILE A 101 3.39 -5.89 26.20
CA ILE A 101 2.42 -5.59 25.14
C ILE A 101 2.44 -6.70 24.10
N LEU A 102 1.26 -7.08 23.61
CA LEU A 102 1.08 -8.07 22.53
C LEU A 102 -0.18 -7.74 21.73
N ASN A 103 -0.12 -7.83 20.41
CA ASN A 103 -1.32 -7.87 19.58
C ASN A 103 -1.70 -9.33 19.30
N PRO A 104 -2.79 -9.85 19.90
CA PRO A 104 -3.14 -11.27 19.79
C PRO A 104 -3.47 -11.70 18.35
N LYS A 105 -3.84 -10.74 17.48
CA LYS A 105 -4.19 -10.99 16.07
C LYS A 105 -3.02 -10.84 15.11
N SER A 106 -1.85 -10.42 15.59
CA SER A 106 -0.63 -10.38 14.77
C SER A 106 -0.02 -11.78 14.55
N ILE A 107 -0.37 -12.75 15.40
CA ILE A 107 0.11 -14.13 15.38
C ILE A 107 -1.06 -15.11 15.29
N THR A 108 -0.80 -16.37 14.95
CA THR A 108 -1.85 -17.40 14.89
C THR A 108 -2.23 -17.87 16.30
N MET A 109 -3.36 -18.58 16.43
CA MET A 109 -3.79 -19.13 17.72
C MET A 109 -2.77 -20.11 18.31
N ASP A 110 -2.19 -20.96 17.47
CA ASP A 110 -1.17 -21.92 17.86
C ASP A 110 0.10 -21.22 18.34
N GLU A 111 0.51 -20.14 17.68
CA GLU A 111 1.64 -19.30 18.10
C GLU A 111 1.34 -18.46 19.34
N LEU A 112 0.06 -18.17 19.61
CA LEU A 112 -0.37 -17.39 20.78
C LEU A 112 -0.30 -18.23 22.05
N TYR A 113 -0.92 -19.41 22.07
CA TYR A 113 -1.04 -20.25 23.26
C TYR A 113 -0.04 -21.41 23.33
N GLY A 114 0.41 -21.89 22.19
CA GLY A 114 1.22 -23.10 22.03
C GLY A 114 0.43 -24.23 21.39
N ALA A 115 1.14 -25.12 20.69
CA ALA A 115 0.56 -26.25 19.99
C ALA A 115 1.51 -27.46 19.97
N TYR A 116 0.93 -28.63 19.76
CA TYR A 116 1.69 -29.84 19.43
C TYR A 116 1.98 -29.87 17.94
N ASP A 117 3.24 -30.12 17.59
CA ASP A 117 3.58 -30.49 16.23
C ASP A 117 3.01 -31.89 15.95
N LEU A 118 2.08 -31.98 15.00
CA LEU A 118 1.37 -33.22 14.66
C LEU A 118 2.31 -34.34 14.18
N THR A 119 3.50 -33.98 13.71
CA THR A 119 4.51 -34.92 13.19
C THR A 119 5.44 -35.42 14.28
N THR A 120 5.98 -34.53 15.11
CA THR A 120 6.95 -34.88 16.16
C THR A 120 6.30 -35.19 17.50
N MET A 121 5.03 -34.79 17.68
CA MET A 121 4.31 -34.77 18.96
C MET A 121 5.02 -33.93 20.04
N GLU A 122 5.96 -33.07 19.65
CA GLU A 122 6.63 -32.15 20.56
C GLU A 122 5.75 -30.92 20.82
N TRP A 123 5.74 -30.47 22.07
CA TRP A 123 5.03 -29.27 22.48
C TRP A 123 5.89 -28.03 22.21
N THR A 124 5.32 -27.05 21.51
CA THR A 124 5.90 -25.73 21.37
C THR A 124 5.07 -24.72 22.15
N ASP A 125 5.70 -24.01 23.08
CA ASP A 125 5.02 -22.94 23.83
C ASP A 125 4.60 -21.78 22.91
N GLY A 126 3.59 -21.02 23.33
CA GLY A 126 3.11 -19.83 22.64
C GLY A 126 3.70 -18.55 23.21
N VAL A 127 3.59 -17.46 22.46
CA VAL A 127 4.08 -16.13 22.87
C VAL A 127 3.35 -15.64 24.13
N PHE A 128 2.02 -15.76 24.19
CA PHE A 128 1.26 -15.32 25.34
C PHE A 128 1.47 -16.22 26.56
N SER A 129 1.54 -17.53 26.39
CA SER A 129 1.81 -18.46 27.49
C SER A 129 3.19 -18.24 28.09
N THR A 130 4.22 -17.97 27.28
CA THR A 130 5.56 -17.62 27.77
C THR A 130 5.58 -16.27 28.48
N LEU A 131 4.90 -15.24 27.95
CA LEU A 131 4.77 -13.94 28.62
C LEU A 131 4.05 -14.05 29.96
N MET A 132 2.96 -14.81 30.01
CA MET A 132 2.21 -15.06 31.24
C MET A 132 3.09 -15.76 32.27
N ARG A 133 3.85 -16.78 31.86
CA ARG A 133 4.79 -17.51 32.72
C ARG A 133 5.87 -16.58 33.26
N GLN A 134 6.47 -15.76 32.40
CA GLN A 134 7.48 -14.77 32.80
C GLN A 134 6.92 -13.75 33.81
N ALA A 135 5.71 -13.23 33.58
CA ALA A 135 5.08 -12.28 34.47
C ALA A 135 4.67 -12.90 35.82
N CYS A 136 4.20 -14.15 35.82
CA CYS A 136 3.75 -14.83 37.03
C CYS A 136 4.91 -15.38 37.89
N GLN A 137 6.06 -15.68 37.29
CA GLN A 137 7.27 -16.16 37.99
C GLN A 137 8.06 -15.04 38.67
N ASP A 138 7.86 -13.78 38.28
CA ASP A 138 8.53 -12.66 38.93
C ASP A 138 7.89 -12.41 40.31
N GLU A 139 8.61 -12.73 41.38
CA GLU A 139 8.14 -12.60 42.77
C GLU A 139 8.23 -11.17 43.32
N LYS A 140 8.77 -10.21 42.57
CA LYS A 140 8.83 -8.80 43.01
C LYS A 140 7.44 -8.27 43.33
N PRO A 141 7.28 -7.40 44.34
CA PRO A 141 5.98 -6.80 44.68
C PRO A 141 5.42 -5.85 43.58
N ASP A 142 6.19 -5.58 42.53
CA ASP A 142 5.78 -4.79 41.37
C ASP A 142 4.52 -5.37 40.69
N GLU A 143 3.57 -4.49 40.35
CA GLU A 143 2.41 -4.83 39.52
C GLU A 143 2.84 -5.10 38.07
N LYS A 144 2.29 -6.16 37.48
CA LYS A 144 2.66 -6.64 36.14
C LYS A 144 1.42 -6.68 35.26
N TRP A 145 1.39 -5.86 34.22
CA TRP A 145 0.23 -5.73 33.34
C TRP A 145 0.53 -6.35 31.98
N ILE A 146 -0.29 -7.28 31.52
CA ILE A 146 -0.20 -7.79 30.15
C ILE A 146 -1.27 -7.08 29.31
N VAL A 147 -0.82 -6.22 28.42
CA VAL A 147 -1.63 -5.37 27.55
C VAL A 147 -1.82 -6.08 26.21
N LEU A 148 -3.04 -6.53 25.96
CA LEU A 148 -3.50 -7.13 24.73
C LEU A 148 -4.13 -6.03 23.85
N ASP A 149 -3.31 -5.49 22.96
CA ASP A 149 -3.71 -4.42 22.06
C ASP A 149 -4.05 -5.01 20.69
N GLY A 150 -5.33 -5.24 20.42
CA GLY A 150 -5.80 -5.80 19.15
C GLY A 150 -7.29 -6.08 19.15
N PRO A 151 -7.88 -6.47 18.00
CA PRO A 151 -9.29 -6.87 17.95
C PRO A 151 -9.53 -8.17 18.74
N VAL A 152 -10.66 -8.22 19.43
CA VAL A 152 -11.11 -9.41 20.16
C VAL A 152 -11.99 -10.26 19.25
N ASP A 153 -11.67 -11.55 19.15
CA ASP A 153 -12.53 -12.54 18.53
C ASP A 153 -12.93 -13.62 19.55
N THR A 154 -13.97 -14.38 19.21
CA THR A 154 -14.50 -15.43 20.08
C THR A 154 -13.53 -16.57 20.30
N LEU A 155 -12.70 -16.90 19.31
CA LEU A 155 -11.86 -18.09 19.33
C LEU A 155 -10.72 -17.95 20.32
N TRP A 156 -9.91 -16.89 20.22
CA TRP A 156 -8.75 -16.77 21.11
C TRP A 156 -9.16 -16.32 22.51
N ILE A 157 -10.24 -15.54 22.68
CA ILE A 157 -10.65 -15.07 24.01
C ILE A 157 -11.28 -16.19 24.85
N GLU A 158 -11.83 -17.23 24.23
CA GLU A 158 -12.47 -18.35 24.93
C GLU A 158 -11.48 -19.09 25.84
N SER A 159 -10.25 -19.31 25.36
CA SER A 159 -9.16 -19.90 26.15
C SER A 159 -8.74 -19.03 27.34
N MET A 160 -9.13 -17.75 27.37
CA MET A 160 -8.85 -16.83 28.48
C MET A 160 -9.96 -16.77 29.53
N ASN A 161 -11.13 -17.33 29.26
CA ASN A 161 -12.27 -17.24 30.17
C ASN A 161 -11.92 -17.72 31.58
N THR A 162 -11.14 -18.80 31.72
CA THR A 162 -10.77 -19.34 33.03
C THR A 162 -9.79 -18.47 33.80
N VAL A 163 -8.95 -17.68 33.12
CA VAL A 163 -8.03 -16.73 33.77
C VAL A 163 -8.73 -15.40 34.08
N LEU A 164 -9.74 -15.02 33.30
CA LEU A 164 -10.55 -13.81 33.54
C LEU A 164 -11.58 -13.98 34.65
N ASP A 165 -12.04 -15.21 34.89
CA ASP A 165 -12.93 -15.54 36.01
C ASP A 165 -12.19 -15.59 37.36
N ASP A 166 -12.91 -15.87 38.44
CA ASP A 166 -12.38 -15.95 39.80
C ASP A 166 -11.35 -17.09 39.99
N ASN A 167 -11.32 -18.05 39.06
CA ASN A 167 -10.35 -19.14 39.04
C ASN A 167 -8.90 -18.64 38.85
N LYS A 168 -8.68 -17.53 38.12
CA LYS A 168 -7.35 -16.93 37.86
C LYS A 168 -6.29 -17.93 37.38
N VAL A 169 -6.69 -18.92 36.58
CA VAL A 169 -5.79 -19.95 36.03
C VAL A 169 -5.95 -20.02 34.51
N LEU A 170 -4.83 -19.85 33.80
CA LEU A 170 -4.75 -20.13 32.37
C LEU A 170 -4.49 -21.63 32.18
N THR A 171 -5.36 -22.30 31.43
CA THR A 171 -5.20 -23.72 31.10
C THR A 171 -4.80 -23.85 29.64
N LEU A 172 -3.65 -24.46 29.38
CA LEU A 172 -3.15 -24.72 28.04
C LEU A 172 -3.60 -26.10 27.55
N ILE A 173 -3.52 -26.33 26.24
CA ILE A 173 -3.98 -27.56 25.57
C ILE A 173 -3.17 -28.79 26.03
N ASN A 174 -1.88 -28.61 26.34
CA ASN A 174 -1.02 -29.64 26.92
C ASN A 174 -1.36 -30.01 28.38
N GLY A 175 -2.35 -29.33 28.99
CA GLY A 175 -2.73 -29.53 30.38
C GLY A 175 -1.95 -28.67 31.38
N ASP A 176 -0.97 -27.87 30.94
CA ASP A 176 -0.28 -26.92 31.80
C ASP A 176 -1.25 -25.91 32.38
N ARG A 177 -1.09 -25.64 33.67
CA ARG A 177 -1.89 -24.66 34.42
C ARG A 177 -1.00 -23.57 34.95
N ILE A 178 -1.20 -22.35 34.48
CA ILE A 178 -0.48 -21.16 34.94
C ILE A 178 -1.43 -20.38 35.85
N SER A 179 -1.15 -20.39 37.15
CA SER A 179 -1.91 -19.61 38.13
C SER A 179 -1.42 -18.16 38.16
N MET A 180 -2.35 -17.22 38.06
CA MET A 180 -2.07 -15.80 38.01
C MET A 180 -2.04 -15.22 39.44
N PRO A 181 -0.89 -14.71 39.91
CA PRO A 181 -0.81 -14.07 41.22
C PRO A 181 -1.54 -12.72 41.23
N PRO A 182 -1.91 -12.18 42.40
CA PRO A 182 -2.68 -10.94 42.50
C PRO A 182 -1.98 -9.70 41.92
N GLN A 183 -0.65 -9.74 41.78
CA GLN A 183 0.16 -8.67 41.20
C GLN A 183 0.04 -8.61 39.66
N VAL A 184 -0.42 -9.69 39.01
CA VAL A 184 -0.54 -9.79 37.56
C VAL A 184 -1.98 -9.44 37.16
N SER A 185 -2.12 -8.61 36.13
CA SER A 185 -3.42 -8.22 35.58
C SER A 185 -3.40 -8.15 34.06
N LEU A 186 -4.57 -8.33 33.46
CA LEU A 186 -4.78 -8.32 32.01
C LEU A 186 -5.52 -7.04 31.61
N LEU A 187 -5.02 -6.37 30.57
CA LEU A 187 -5.62 -5.17 30.01
C LEU A 187 -5.84 -5.37 28.52
N PHE A 188 -7.05 -5.15 28.04
CA PHE A 188 -7.39 -5.24 26.62
C PHE A 188 -7.62 -3.85 26.07
N GLU A 189 -6.96 -3.49 24.97
CA GLU A 189 -7.21 -2.26 24.24
C GLU A 189 -7.89 -2.59 22.91
N VAL A 190 -9.20 -2.32 22.82
CA VAL A 190 -10.06 -2.76 21.71
C VAL A 190 -10.82 -1.59 21.10
N GLU A 191 -11.16 -1.69 19.81
CA GLU A 191 -12.00 -0.70 19.13
C GLU A 191 -13.48 -0.93 19.46
N ASP A 192 -13.94 -2.15 19.24
CA ASP A 192 -15.30 -2.59 19.54
C ASP A 192 -15.29 -4.04 20.07
N LEU A 193 -16.45 -4.45 20.61
CA LEU A 193 -16.70 -5.79 21.15
C LEU A 193 -17.86 -6.46 20.40
N SER A 194 -18.12 -6.08 19.15
CA SER A 194 -19.29 -6.55 18.38
C SER A 194 -19.32 -8.08 18.20
N VAL A 195 -18.15 -8.70 18.26
CA VAL A 195 -17.94 -10.13 18.03
C VAL A 195 -17.77 -10.91 19.34
N ALA A 196 -17.66 -10.23 20.49
CA ALA A 196 -17.43 -10.89 21.77
C ALA A 196 -18.74 -11.37 22.41
N SER A 197 -18.72 -12.52 23.07
CA SER A 197 -19.90 -13.03 23.78
C SER A 197 -20.19 -12.19 25.03
N PRO A 198 -21.47 -11.93 25.39
CA PRO A 198 -21.80 -11.21 26.62
C PRO A 198 -21.25 -11.90 27.89
N ALA A 199 -21.11 -13.22 27.88
CA ALA A 199 -20.53 -13.99 28.98
C ALA A 199 -19.01 -13.75 29.14
N THR A 200 -18.30 -13.48 28.05
CA THR A 200 -16.89 -13.06 28.09
C THR A 200 -16.78 -11.63 28.61
N VAL A 201 -17.66 -10.75 28.15
CA VAL A 201 -17.67 -9.33 28.55
C VAL A 201 -18.01 -9.15 30.03
N SER A 202 -18.90 -9.98 30.60
CA SER A 202 -19.30 -9.88 32.01
C SER A 202 -18.19 -10.22 33.01
N ARG A 203 -17.13 -10.93 32.58
CA ARG A 203 -15.99 -11.32 33.42
C ARG A 203 -14.92 -10.24 33.54
N ALA A 204 -14.92 -9.24 32.66
CA ALA A 204 -13.94 -8.16 32.65
C ALA A 204 -14.57 -6.83 33.05
N GLY A 205 -13.76 -5.95 33.65
CA GLY A 205 -14.17 -4.58 33.93
C GLY A 205 -14.15 -3.72 32.67
N MET A 206 -15.21 -2.96 32.41
CA MET A 206 -15.39 -2.21 31.17
C MET A 206 -15.16 -0.71 31.37
N VAL A 207 -14.28 -0.12 30.55
CA VAL A 207 -14.10 1.33 30.47
C VAL A 207 -14.28 1.80 29.04
N TYR A 208 -15.37 2.54 28.80
CA TYR A 208 -15.68 3.08 27.47
C TYR A 208 -15.01 4.44 27.25
N PHE A 209 -14.41 4.64 26.08
CA PHE A 209 -13.78 5.89 25.63
C PHE A 209 -14.51 6.42 24.41
N ASP A 210 -15.00 7.67 24.50
CA ASP A 210 -15.60 8.36 23.37
C ASP A 210 -14.61 9.37 22.80
N VAL A 211 -14.45 9.35 21.47
CA VAL A 211 -13.55 10.26 20.75
C VAL A 211 -14.13 11.67 20.68
N HIS A 212 -15.46 11.80 20.67
CA HIS A 212 -16.13 13.10 20.60
C HIS A 212 -15.93 13.94 21.86
N ASP A 213 -15.84 13.29 23.03
CA ASP A 213 -15.61 13.97 24.31
C ASP A 213 -14.19 14.57 24.39
N LEU A 214 -13.20 13.93 23.78
CA LEU A 214 -11.82 14.42 23.76
C LEU A 214 -11.64 15.55 22.75
N GLY A 215 -12.17 15.37 21.53
CA GLY A 215 -11.98 16.30 20.42
C GLY A 215 -10.52 16.43 19.96
N TRP A 216 -10.27 17.36 19.03
CA TRP A 216 -8.92 17.59 18.47
C TRP A 216 -8.13 18.68 19.19
N MET A 217 -8.81 19.61 19.88
CA MET A 217 -8.18 20.77 20.56
C MET A 217 -7.09 20.38 21.57
N PRO A 218 -7.30 19.38 22.45
CA PRO A 218 -6.27 19.01 23.42
C PRO A 218 -4.98 18.51 22.77
N TYR A 219 -5.11 17.88 21.60
CA TYR A 219 -3.95 17.42 20.82
C TYR A 219 -3.17 18.61 20.23
N SER A 220 -3.85 19.56 19.56
CA SER A 220 -3.17 20.73 18.97
C SER A 220 -2.49 21.59 20.03
N THR A 221 -3.11 21.81 21.19
CA THR A 221 -2.48 22.57 22.28
C THR A 221 -1.26 21.85 22.84
N SER A 222 -1.36 20.54 23.08
CA SER A 222 -0.21 19.72 23.51
C SER A 222 0.94 19.76 22.49
N TRP A 223 0.61 19.80 21.19
CA TRP A 223 1.59 19.88 20.12
C TRP A 223 2.28 21.26 20.08
N LEU A 224 1.53 22.35 20.21
CA LEU A 224 2.10 23.72 20.27
C LEU A 224 3.06 23.88 21.46
N GLU A 225 2.71 23.34 22.64
CA GLU A 225 3.60 23.36 23.81
C GLU A 225 4.89 22.58 23.58
N LYS A 226 4.80 21.41 22.93
CA LYS A 226 5.97 20.61 22.54
C LYS A 226 6.86 21.37 21.56
N LEU A 227 6.25 22.04 20.58
CA LEU A 227 6.95 22.83 19.57
C LEU A 227 7.71 24.00 20.21
N GLY A 228 7.03 24.78 21.06
CA GLY A 228 7.65 25.88 21.81
C GLY A 228 8.78 25.42 22.74
N SER A 229 8.63 24.24 23.36
CA SER A 229 9.68 23.66 24.21
C SER A 229 10.89 23.17 23.39
N ALA A 230 10.66 22.63 22.19
CA ALA A 230 11.72 22.11 21.33
C ALA A 230 12.50 23.22 20.62
N LYS A 231 11.82 24.30 20.22
CA LYS A 231 12.38 25.42 19.46
C LYS A 231 11.94 26.78 20.03
N PRO A 232 12.44 27.16 21.22
CA PRO A 232 12.02 28.38 21.89
C PRO A 232 12.48 29.67 21.18
N ALA A 233 13.49 29.59 20.32
CA ALA A 233 13.99 30.74 19.56
C ALA A 233 13.07 31.09 18.37
N GLU A 234 12.66 30.09 17.58
CA GLU A 234 11.76 30.35 16.45
C GLU A 234 10.29 30.49 16.87
N PHE A 235 9.84 29.75 17.88
CA PHE A 235 8.43 29.74 18.33
C PHE A 235 8.27 30.41 19.69
N THR A 236 8.28 31.75 19.67
CA THR A 236 7.99 32.59 20.84
C THR A 236 6.53 32.43 21.30
N ALA A 237 6.23 32.86 22.53
CA ALA A 237 4.86 32.83 23.06
C ALA A 237 3.85 33.55 22.15
N GLU A 238 4.26 34.64 21.51
CA GLU A 238 3.44 35.41 20.56
C GLU A 238 3.12 34.59 19.30
N ARG A 239 4.12 33.93 18.70
CA ARG A 239 3.91 33.08 17.52
C ARG A 239 3.08 31.84 17.82
N LEU A 240 3.25 31.25 19.01
CA LEU A 240 2.42 30.12 19.43
C LEU A 240 0.96 30.53 19.63
N ALA A 241 0.70 31.74 20.15
CA ALA A 241 -0.64 32.30 20.23
C ALA A 241 -1.24 32.54 18.83
N GLU A 242 -0.45 33.10 17.91
CA GLU A 242 -0.86 33.28 16.51
C GLU A 242 -1.20 31.94 15.83
N MET A 243 -0.38 30.90 16.04
CA MET A 243 -0.69 29.57 15.54
C MET A 243 -1.99 29.01 16.14
N ALA A 244 -2.23 29.20 17.44
CA ALA A 244 -3.48 28.79 18.08
C ALA A 244 -4.69 29.50 17.46
N ASP A 245 -4.57 30.78 17.13
CA ASP A 245 -5.59 31.55 16.42
C ASP A 245 -5.83 31.01 15.00
N LEU A 246 -4.76 30.60 14.29
CA LEU A 246 -4.89 29.94 12.98
C LEU A 246 -5.64 28.60 13.09
N PHE A 247 -5.35 27.77 14.09
CA PHE A 247 -6.12 26.55 14.34
C PHE A 247 -7.61 26.86 14.51
N GLN A 248 -7.94 27.86 15.34
CA GLN A 248 -9.33 28.24 15.61
C GLN A 248 -10.03 28.88 14.40
N LYS A 249 -9.29 29.67 13.59
CA LYS A 249 -9.79 30.32 12.36
C LYS A 249 -10.14 29.29 11.28
N TRP A 250 -9.25 28.33 11.04
CA TRP A 250 -9.29 27.46 9.86
C TRP A 250 -9.89 26.08 10.13
N VAL A 251 -9.46 25.36 11.18
CA VAL A 251 -9.77 23.94 11.36
C VAL A 251 -11.27 23.65 11.54
N PRO A 252 -12.04 24.37 12.39
CA PRO A 252 -13.48 24.12 12.54
C PRO A 252 -14.27 24.28 11.23
N LYS A 253 -13.92 25.29 10.43
CA LYS A 253 -14.63 25.60 9.17
C LYS A 253 -14.35 24.54 8.11
N VAL A 254 -13.09 24.12 8.00
CA VAL A 254 -12.66 23.09 7.05
C VAL A 254 -13.22 21.72 7.44
N LEU A 255 -13.20 21.36 8.73
CA LEU A 255 -13.82 20.13 9.22
C LEU A 255 -15.34 20.10 8.96
N LYS A 256 -16.02 21.24 9.09
CA LYS A 256 -17.45 21.35 8.77
C LYS A 256 -17.70 21.14 7.28
N ALA A 257 -16.91 21.77 6.40
CA ALA A 257 -17.00 21.57 4.96
C ALA A 257 -16.76 20.11 4.58
N LYS A 258 -15.74 19.49 5.19
CA LYS A 258 -15.34 18.11 4.95
C LYS A 258 -16.46 17.09 5.14
N LYS A 259 -17.39 17.31 6.08
CA LYS A 259 -18.52 16.38 6.34
C LYS A 259 -19.42 16.16 5.13
N GLY A 260 -19.43 17.07 4.16
CA GLY A 260 -20.21 16.94 2.92
C GLY A 260 -19.42 16.44 1.70
N LEU A 261 -18.11 16.20 1.84
CA LEU A 261 -17.23 15.89 0.71
C LEU A 261 -17.10 14.39 0.45
N SER A 262 -16.85 14.04 -0.82
CA SER A 262 -16.54 12.67 -1.22
C SER A 262 -15.08 12.32 -0.94
N GLU A 263 -14.86 11.35 -0.06
CA GLU A 263 -13.56 10.75 0.25
C GLU A 263 -13.54 9.28 -0.17
N LEU A 264 -12.44 8.79 -0.76
CA LEU A 264 -12.30 7.35 -1.07
C LEU A 264 -12.20 6.52 0.21
N VAL A 265 -11.46 7.03 1.20
CA VAL A 265 -11.31 6.46 2.53
C VAL A 265 -11.38 7.59 3.55
N PRO A 266 -12.41 7.62 4.42
CA PRO A 266 -12.66 8.74 5.31
C PRO A 266 -11.60 8.81 6.41
N ILE A 267 -11.13 10.02 6.72
CA ILE A 267 -10.19 10.26 7.83
C ILE A 267 -10.94 10.85 9.04
N SER A 268 -10.63 10.39 10.25
CA SER A 268 -11.17 10.98 11.49
C SER A 268 -10.66 12.41 11.71
N GLU A 269 -11.47 13.26 12.36
CA GLU A 269 -11.13 14.67 12.59
C GLU A 269 -9.76 14.83 13.28
N ILE A 270 -9.50 14.02 14.32
CA ILE A 270 -8.21 14.04 15.04
C ILE A 270 -7.06 13.59 14.13
N ASN A 271 -7.22 12.52 13.34
CA ASN A 271 -6.13 12.07 12.45
C ASN A 271 -5.79 13.12 11.39
N GLY A 272 -6.79 13.86 10.91
CA GLY A 272 -6.61 14.99 10.01
C GLY A 272 -5.77 16.11 10.63
N VAL A 273 -6.06 16.47 11.89
CA VAL A 273 -5.29 17.48 12.65
C VAL A 273 -3.88 16.95 13.00
N MET A 274 -3.72 15.67 13.34
CA MET A 274 -2.41 15.06 13.51
C MET A 274 -1.58 15.13 12.23
N SER A 275 -2.21 14.91 11.08
CA SER A 275 -1.55 15.01 9.78
C SER A 275 -1.14 16.45 9.45
N LEU A 276 -1.97 17.44 9.83
CA LEU A 276 -1.64 18.86 9.71
C LEU A 276 -0.41 19.21 10.54
N CYS A 277 -0.36 18.80 11.81
CA CYS A 277 0.77 19.04 12.70
C CYS A 277 2.08 18.44 12.15
N ARG A 278 2.05 17.17 11.73
CA ARG A 278 3.21 16.49 11.11
C ARG A 278 3.69 17.19 9.84
N LEU A 279 2.77 17.64 9.00
CA LEU A 279 3.13 18.33 7.76
C LEU A 279 3.70 19.73 8.05
N PHE A 280 3.20 20.41 9.08
CA PHE A 280 3.77 21.67 9.52
C PHE A 280 5.17 21.49 10.14
N GLU A 281 5.41 20.40 10.88
CA GLU A 281 6.76 20.01 11.33
C GLU A 281 7.74 19.87 10.15
N CYS A 282 7.25 19.40 9.00
CA CYS A 282 8.03 19.23 7.80
C CYS A 282 8.36 20.55 7.07
N PHE A 283 7.37 21.45 6.93
CA PHE A 283 7.51 22.65 6.08
C PHE A 283 7.76 23.96 6.84
N GLY A 284 7.23 24.08 8.07
CA GLY A 284 7.23 25.33 8.82
C GLY A 284 8.28 25.41 9.92
N VAL A 285 8.60 24.28 10.57
CA VAL A 285 9.39 24.31 11.81
C VAL A 285 10.87 24.66 11.61
N ASP A 286 11.44 24.40 10.44
CA ASP A 286 12.83 24.75 10.12
C ASP A 286 12.97 26.15 9.49
N LEU A 287 11.88 26.90 9.35
CA LEU A 287 11.90 28.25 8.79
C LEU A 287 12.39 29.27 9.82
N LYS A 288 13.32 30.14 9.41
CA LYS A 288 13.80 31.26 10.21
C LYS A 288 12.84 32.44 10.11
N TYR A 289 11.71 32.38 10.80
CA TYR A 289 10.67 33.41 10.74
C TYR A 289 11.18 34.84 10.99
N ASP A 290 12.20 35.03 11.84
CA ASP A 290 12.81 36.33 12.12
C ASP A 290 13.41 36.99 10.85
N SER A 291 13.85 36.18 9.88
CA SER A 291 14.45 36.67 8.64
C SER A 291 13.44 37.34 7.70
N PHE A 292 12.14 37.11 7.92
CA PHE A 292 11.06 37.68 7.11
C PHE A 292 10.56 39.03 7.63
N GLY A 293 11.00 39.47 8.82
CA GLY A 293 10.58 40.73 9.44
C GLY A 293 9.05 40.82 9.56
N ASP A 294 8.46 41.93 9.08
CA ASP A 294 7.02 42.18 9.16
C ASP A 294 6.15 41.16 8.39
N LYS A 295 6.74 40.40 7.45
CA LYS A 295 6.03 39.37 6.68
C LYS A 295 5.98 38.01 7.36
N ALA A 296 6.56 37.85 8.55
CA ALA A 296 6.66 36.56 9.24
C ALA A 296 5.26 35.94 9.51
N SER A 297 4.30 36.77 9.90
CA SER A 297 2.90 36.36 10.14
C SER A 297 2.22 35.85 8.86
N ASP A 298 2.34 36.60 7.76
CA ASP A 298 1.82 36.20 6.45
C ASP A 298 2.43 34.87 5.96
N VAL A 299 3.74 34.69 6.16
CA VAL A 299 4.44 33.45 5.78
C VAL A 299 3.98 32.28 6.64
N LEU A 300 3.80 32.49 7.94
CA LEU A 300 3.28 31.48 8.86
C LEU A 300 1.87 31.03 8.44
N GLU A 301 0.97 31.98 8.14
CA GLU A 301 -0.38 31.66 7.66
C GLU A 301 -0.34 30.91 6.31
N LYS A 302 0.48 31.34 5.34
CA LYS A 302 0.61 30.64 4.05
C LYS A 302 1.08 29.20 4.22
N VAL A 303 2.10 28.97 5.05
CA VAL A 303 2.63 27.62 5.32
C VAL A 303 1.58 26.78 6.04
N PHE A 304 0.89 27.35 7.02
CA PHE A 304 -0.16 26.66 7.76
C PHE A 304 -1.30 26.22 6.85
N VAL A 305 -1.80 27.13 6.00
CA VAL A 305 -2.91 26.83 5.07
C VAL A 305 -2.48 25.83 3.99
N PHE A 306 -1.24 25.91 3.48
CA PHE A 306 -0.70 24.90 2.58
C PHE A 306 -0.69 23.51 3.25
N CYS A 307 -0.24 23.42 4.49
CA CYS A 307 -0.25 22.16 5.23
C CYS A 307 -1.69 21.66 5.48
N LEU A 308 -2.64 22.57 5.69
CA LEU A 308 -4.05 22.26 5.89
C LEU A 308 -4.69 21.65 4.63
N VAL A 309 -4.38 22.19 3.44
CA VAL A 309 -4.84 21.66 2.15
C VAL A 309 -4.39 20.19 2.00
N TRP A 310 -3.13 19.90 2.31
CA TRP A 310 -2.52 18.59 2.10
C TRP A 310 -2.70 17.59 3.26
N SER A 311 -3.38 17.98 4.33
CA SER A 311 -3.74 17.12 5.47
C SER A 311 -5.24 16.88 5.53
N LEU A 312 -6.03 17.91 5.86
CA LEU A 312 -7.49 17.81 5.95
C LEU A 312 -8.15 17.64 4.57
N GLY A 313 -7.62 18.33 3.56
CA GLY A 313 -7.99 18.18 2.15
C GLY A 313 -7.22 17.07 1.41
N GLY A 314 -6.24 16.44 2.05
CA GLY A 314 -5.41 15.40 1.42
C GLY A 314 -6.21 14.17 0.99
N SER A 315 -7.30 13.82 1.69
CA SER A 315 -8.13 12.64 1.41
C SER A 315 -9.24 12.81 0.38
N VAL A 316 -9.50 14.05 -0.06
CA VAL A 316 -10.66 14.32 -0.91
C VAL A 316 -10.43 13.86 -2.36
N THR A 317 -11.51 13.38 -2.97
CA THR A 317 -11.54 13.02 -4.40
C THR A 317 -11.48 14.26 -5.29
N GLU A 318 -11.33 14.07 -6.60
CA GLU A 318 -11.34 15.15 -7.59
C GLU A 318 -12.56 16.07 -7.46
N ALA A 319 -13.76 15.49 -7.36
CA ALA A 319 -15.00 16.24 -7.16
C ALA A 319 -14.96 17.05 -5.85
N GLY A 320 -14.46 16.44 -4.78
CA GLY A 320 -14.32 17.10 -3.48
C GLY A 320 -13.23 18.18 -3.43
N ARG A 321 -12.24 18.18 -4.34
CA ARG A 321 -11.20 19.21 -4.39
C ARG A 321 -11.78 20.57 -4.77
N GLY A 322 -12.77 20.63 -5.66
CA GLY A 322 -13.46 21.87 -6.05
C GLY A 322 -14.20 22.52 -4.87
N ASP A 323 -14.98 21.73 -4.13
CA ASP A 323 -15.70 22.21 -2.95
C ASP A 323 -14.75 22.59 -1.79
N MET A 324 -13.63 21.87 -1.65
CA MET A 324 -12.60 22.20 -0.67
C MET A 324 -11.88 23.51 -1.01
N ASP A 325 -11.55 23.73 -2.29
CA ASP A 325 -10.99 25.00 -2.78
C ASP A 325 -11.92 26.18 -2.44
N ALA A 326 -13.21 26.05 -2.77
CA ALA A 326 -14.22 27.06 -2.46
C ALA A 326 -14.34 27.32 -0.95
N SER A 327 -14.30 26.26 -0.14
CA SER A 327 -14.38 26.35 1.32
C SER A 327 -13.19 27.08 1.92
N ILE A 328 -11.97 26.80 1.47
CA ILE A 328 -10.74 27.46 1.93
C ILE A 328 -10.76 28.94 1.52
N ARG A 329 -11.12 29.24 0.27
CA ARG A 329 -11.22 30.62 -0.23
C ARG A 329 -12.34 31.42 0.43
N HIS A 330 -13.40 30.77 0.92
CA HIS A 330 -14.45 31.42 1.71
C HIS A 330 -13.97 31.82 3.12
N VAL A 331 -12.99 31.10 3.70
CA VAL A 331 -12.41 31.50 4.99
C VAL A 331 -11.55 32.73 4.82
N ASP A 332 -10.63 32.71 3.85
CA ASP A 332 -9.79 33.85 3.49
C ASP A 332 -9.34 33.71 2.02
N SER A 333 -9.79 34.63 1.17
CA SER A 333 -9.47 34.62 -0.25
C SER A 333 -8.11 35.25 -0.57
N SER A 334 -7.50 35.95 0.38
CA SER A 334 -6.26 36.71 0.18
C SER A 334 -5.00 35.85 0.24
N VAL A 335 -5.08 34.66 0.86
CA VAL A 335 -3.93 33.77 1.10
C VAL A 335 -3.40 33.17 -0.21
N PHE A 336 -4.29 32.72 -1.10
CA PHE A 336 -3.93 32.10 -2.38
C PHE A 336 -4.16 33.05 -3.55
N PRO A 337 -3.29 33.03 -4.59
CA PRO A 337 -3.54 33.77 -5.82
C PRO A 337 -4.89 33.40 -6.47
N HIS A 338 -5.49 34.38 -7.13
CA HIS A 338 -6.69 34.18 -7.97
C HIS A 338 -6.28 33.49 -9.28
N GLY A 339 -6.97 32.42 -9.67
CA GLY A 339 -6.67 31.70 -10.91
C GLY A 339 -7.00 30.21 -10.80
N GLN A 340 -5.99 29.38 -10.54
CA GLN A 340 -6.12 27.93 -10.44
C GLN A 340 -6.55 27.46 -9.03
N SER A 341 -6.73 26.16 -8.84
CA SER A 341 -7.14 25.59 -7.54
C SER A 341 -6.03 25.73 -6.50
N VAL A 342 -6.38 25.78 -5.21
CA VAL A 342 -5.42 25.75 -4.09
C VAL A 342 -4.43 24.57 -4.18
N TYR A 343 -4.82 23.46 -4.79
CA TYR A 343 -3.94 22.30 -4.98
C TYR A 343 -2.87 22.52 -6.07
N ASP A 344 -3.06 23.49 -6.96
CA ASP A 344 -2.16 23.77 -8.09
C ASP A 344 -0.98 24.68 -7.72
N TYR A 345 -1.00 25.22 -6.50
CA TYR A 345 0.06 26.05 -5.97
C TYR A 345 1.03 25.27 -5.07
N ALA A 346 2.31 25.57 -5.20
CA ALA A 346 3.43 25.10 -4.39
C ALA A 346 4.01 26.26 -3.59
N LEU A 347 4.52 26.00 -2.39
CA LEU A 347 5.37 26.96 -1.68
C LEU A 347 6.75 27.01 -2.32
N TRP A 348 7.15 28.19 -2.81
CA TRP A 348 8.43 28.45 -3.45
C TRP A 348 9.37 29.23 -2.53
N ASN A 349 10.67 28.93 -2.64
CA ASN A 349 11.73 29.68 -1.98
C ASN A 349 11.44 29.90 -0.49
N LEU A 350 11.20 28.78 0.20
CA LEU A 350 10.84 28.70 1.61
C LEU A 350 11.81 29.48 2.51
N GLU A 351 13.06 29.65 2.11
CA GLU A 351 14.10 30.37 2.86
C GLU A 351 14.09 31.89 2.67
N LYS A 352 13.35 32.44 1.69
CA LYS A 352 13.39 33.88 1.37
C LYS A 352 12.03 34.55 1.19
N THR A 353 11.08 33.92 0.48
CA THR A 353 9.80 34.58 0.15
C THR A 353 8.57 33.75 0.48
N ALA A 354 8.66 32.41 0.49
CA ALA A 354 7.55 31.50 0.74
C ALA A 354 6.28 31.88 -0.07
N GLU A 355 6.47 32.22 -1.35
CA GLU A 355 5.40 32.61 -2.26
C GLU A 355 4.75 31.40 -2.92
N PHE A 356 3.46 31.52 -3.25
CA PHE A 356 2.76 30.50 -4.04
C PHE A 356 3.13 30.61 -5.52
N CYS A 357 3.73 29.55 -6.07
CA CYS A 357 3.98 29.41 -7.51
C CYS A 357 3.18 28.23 -8.07
N LEU A 358 2.91 28.20 -9.37
CA LEU A 358 2.27 27.03 -9.97
C LEU A 358 3.22 25.83 -9.98
N TRP A 359 2.68 24.63 -9.79
CA TRP A 359 3.45 23.40 -9.97
C TRP A 359 3.91 23.22 -11.42
N GLU A 360 3.13 23.73 -12.38
CA GLU A 360 3.43 23.65 -13.81
C GLU A 360 4.76 24.33 -14.17
N ASP A 361 5.06 25.47 -13.54
CA ASP A 361 6.30 26.24 -13.74
C ASP A 361 7.55 25.45 -13.29
N ARG A 362 7.38 24.40 -12.49
CA ARG A 362 8.47 23.54 -12.01
C ARG A 362 8.73 22.32 -12.89
N LEU A 363 7.93 22.11 -13.93
CA LEU A 363 8.11 20.96 -14.81
C LEU A 363 9.33 21.16 -15.72
N PRO A 364 10.20 20.15 -15.87
CA PRO A 364 11.27 20.20 -16.86
C PRO A 364 10.65 20.19 -18.27
N ASN A 365 10.88 21.25 -19.05
CA ASN A 365 10.39 21.37 -20.42
C ASN A 365 11.51 21.89 -21.35
N PRO A 366 11.93 21.14 -22.39
CA PRO A 366 11.46 19.81 -22.79
C PRO A 366 12.10 18.67 -21.98
N PHE A 367 11.28 17.69 -21.55
CA PHE A 367 11.77 16.44 -20.97
C PHE A 367 12.18 15.49 -22.09
N LYS A 368 13.45 15.05 -22.08
CA LYS A 368 13.95 14.03 -22.99
C LYS A 368 14.32 12.78 -22.17
N PRO A 369 13.64 11.65 -22.38
CA PRO A 369 14.11 10.38 -21.85
C PRO A 369 15.54 10.13 -22.34
N GLY A 370 16.43 9.64 -21.47
CA GLY A 370 17.73 9.11 -21.90
C GLY A 370 17.55 7.73 -22.55
N ASP A 371 18.67 7.04 -22.82
CA ASP A 371 18.71 5.65 -23.32
C ASP A 371 18.28 4.61 -22.24
N LEU A 372 17.13 4.84 -21.62
CA LEU A 372 16.53 3.94 -20.63
C LEU A 372 15.55 2.98 -21.32
N PRO A 373 15.46 1.71 -20.87
CA PRO A 373 14.40 0.81 -21.32
C PRO A 373 13.01 1.41 -21.09
N PHE A 374 12.07 1.16 -22.00
CA PHE A 374 10.72 1.74 -21.97
C PHE A 374 10.02 1.65 -20.60
N HIS A 375 10.08 0.48 -19.96
CA HIS A 375 9.45 0.24 -18.65
C HIS A 375 10.06 1.05 -17.49
N LYS A 376 11.24 1.66 -17.67
CA LYS A 376 11.89 2.54 -16.68
C LYS A 376 11.69 4.03 -16.96
N ILE A 377 11.14 4.40 -18.12
CA ILE A 377 10.92 5.80 -18.46
C ILE A 377 9.72 6.33 -17.66
N ILE A 378 9.98 7.31 -16.80
CA ILE A 378 8.95 8.01 -16.02
C ILE A 378 8.93 9.47 -16.50
N VAL A 379 7.83 9.86 -17.13
CA VAL A 379 7.63 11.25 -17.54
C VAL A 379 7.10 12.04 -16.33
N PRO A 380 7.78 13.09 -15.86
CA PRO A 380 7.32 13.87 -14.72
C PRO A 380 6.06 14.66 -15.09
N THR A 381 4.99 14.51 -14.29
CA THR A 381 3.77 15.31 -14.39
C THR A 381 3.62 16.25 -13.20
N VAL A 382 2.66 17.19 -13.29
CA VAL A 382 2.29 18.07 -12.17
C VAL A 382 1.98 17.25 -10.92
N ASP A 383 1.21 16.17 -11.05
CA ASP A 383 0.86 15.30 -9.93
C ASP A 383 2.06 14.54 -9.38
N THR A 384 3.00 14.11 -10.24
CA THR A 384 4.25 13.49 -9.78
C THR A 384 5.09 14.45 -8.95
N LEU A 385 5.24 15.70 -9.39
CA LEU A 385 5.99 16.71 -8.63
C LEU A 385 5.30 17.06 -7.31
N ARG A 386 3.98 17.29 -7.35
CA ARG A 386 3.16 17.69 -6.21
C ARG A 386 3.17 16.65 -5.10
N HIS A 387 2.79 15.41 -5.42
CA HIS A 387 2.79 14.33 -4.43
C HIS A 387 4.23 13.93 -4.06
N GLY A 388 5.15 13.91 -5.02
CA GLY A 388 6.56 13.60 -4.79
C GLY A 388 7.22 14.55 -3.77
N ASN A 389 6.93 15.85 -3.85
CA ASN A 389 7.43 16.84 -2.87
C ASN A 389 6.89 16.57 -1.46
N ILE A 390 5.57 16.34 -1.32
CA ILE A 390 4.95 16.09 -0.02
C ILE A 390 5.45 14.77 0.58
N ILE A 391 5.50 13.71 -0.22
CA ILE A 391 5.97 12.38 0.19
C ILE A 391 7.44 12.45 0.61
N SER A 392 8.32 13.02 -0.21
CA SER A 392 9.76 13.11 0.11
C SER A 392 10.00 13.90 1.39
N THR A 393 9.24 14.97 1.62
CA THR A 393 9.37 15.78 2.85
C THR A 393 8.86 15.02 4.08
N LEU A 394 7.71 14.34 4.00
CA LEU A 394 7.20 13.49 5.09
C LEU A 394 8.14 12.29 5.37
N VAL A 395 8.73 11.71 4.31
CA VAL A 395 9.69 10.62 4.43
C VAL A 395 10.97 11.10 5.11
N ALA A 396 11.47 12.28 4.75
CA ALA A 396 12.65 12.89 5.37
C ALA A 396 12.51 13.05 6.90
N GLN A 397 11.29 13.37 7.39
CA GLN A 397 10.96 13.52 8.82
C GLN A 397 10.41 12.24 9.49
N HIS A 398 10.53 11.07 8.86
CA HIS A 398 10.12 9.77 9.43
C HIS A 398 8.61 9.58 9.68
N HIS A 399 7.77 10.27 8.93
CA HIS A 399 6.32 10.08 9.02
C HIS A 399 5.79 9.06 8.01
N HIS A 400 5.01 8.09 8.47
CA HIS A 400 4.37 7.12 7.57
C HIS A 400 3.35 7.79 6.65
N VAL A 401 3.30 7.35 5.39
CA VAL A 401 2.40 7.91 4.37
C VAL A 401 1.58 6.81 3.71
N LEU A 402 0.31 7.08 3.42
CA LEU A 402 -0.61 6.17 2.74
C LEU A 402 -1.21 6.84 1.51
N LEU A 403 -0.92 6.29 0.33
CA LEU A 403 -1.46 6.75 -0.95
C LEU A 403 -2.71 5.96 -1.30
N VAL A 404 -3.81 6.66 -1.52
CA VAL A 404 -5.11 6.07 -1.90
C VAL A 404 -5.48 6.56 -3.29
N GLY A 405 -5.81 5.65 -4.20
CA GLY A 405 -6.25 6.04 -5.54
C GLY A 405 -6.52 4.83 -6.42
N HIS A 406 -7.20 5.01 -7.55
CA HIS A 406 -7.54 3.93 -8.46
C HIS A 406 -6.29 3.22 -9.03
N THR A 407 -6.46 2.00 -9.53
CA THR A 407 -5.38 1.27 -10.20
C THR A 407 -4.90 2.03 -11.43
N GLY A 408 -3.58 2.14 -11.61
CA GLY A 408 -2.99 2.81 -12.78
C GLY A 408 -2.74 4.32 -12.62
N THR A 409 -3.01 4.92 -11.45
CA THR A 409 -2.74 6.35 -11.19
C THR A 409 -1.27 6.68 -10.85
N GLY A 410 -0.33 5.77 -11.12
CA GLY A 410 1.10 5.99 -10.85
C GLY A 410 1.53 5.94 -9.38
N LYS A 411 0.69 5.45 -8.44
CA LYS A 411 1.04 5.34 -7.01
C LYS A 411 2.40 4.67 -6.75
N THR A 412 2.66 3.53 -7.38
CA THR A 412 3.93 2.79 -7.22
C THR A 412 5.14 3.59 -7.71
N VAL A 413 4.95 4.43 -8.75
CA VAL A 413 5.99 5.35 -9.27
C VAL A 413 6.27 6.47 -8.27
N LEU A 414 5.23 7.06 -7.69
CA LEU A 414 5.36 8.09 -6.64
C LEU A 414 6.09 7.56 -5.41
N SER A 415 5.83 6.30 -5.05
CA SER A 415 6.46 5.64 -3.91
C SER A 415 7.95 5.36 -4.10
N GLY A 416 8.46 5.35 -5.35
CA GLY A 416 9.86 5.08 -5.67
C GLY A 416 10.80 6.30 -5.62
N CYS A 417 10.29 7.51 -5.38
CA CYS A 417 11.04 8.78 -5.49
C CYS A 417 11.98 9.10 -4.30
N ASN A 418 12.72 8.12 -3.77
CA ASN A 418 13.80 8.39 -2.80
C ASN A 418 15.16 8.27 -3.50
N GLU A 419 15.73 9.41 -3.89
CA GLU A 419 16.91 9.48 -4.76
C GLU A 419 18.24 9.12 -4.05
N ASP A 420 18.31 9.30 -2.72
CA ASP A 420 19.54 9.14 -1.94
C ASP A 420 19.77 7.68 -1.46
N LYS A 421 20.24 6.81 -2.38
CA LYS A 421 20.59 5.40 -2.07
C LYS A 421 21.70 5.21 -1.02
N SER A 422 22.43 6.29 -0.69
CA SER A 422 23.48 6.29 0.34
C SER A 422 22.91 6.29 1.76
N LYS A 423 21.80 7.01 1.97
CA LYS A 423 21.12 7.17 3.26
C LYS A 423 19.94 6.21 3.43
N TRP A 424 19.26 5.93 2.33
CA TRP A 424 18.01 5.17 2.32
C TRP A 424 18.17 3.82 1.61
N CYS A 425 17.54 2.81 2.17
CA CYS A 425 17.29 1.51 1.56
C CYS A 425 15.77 1.40 1.32
N SER A 426 15.36 0.76 0.24
CA SER A 426 13.95 0.48 -0.03
C SER A 426 13.68 -1.02 -0.06
N LEU A 427 12.52 -1.40 0.44
CA LEU A 427 12.00 -2.77 0.37
C LEU A 427 10.57 -2.70 -0.17
N VAL A 428 10.28 -3.41 -1.26
CA VAL A 428 8.93 -3.47 -1.82
C VAL A 428 8.26 -4.75 -1.31
N ILE A 429 7.07 -4.61 -0.74
CA ILE A 429 6.22 -5.71 -0.31
C ILE A 429 4.89 -5.57 -1.03
N ASN A 430 4.54 -6.57 -1.84
CA ASN A 430 3.24 -6.63 -2.50
C ASN A 430 2.34 -7.53 -1.65
N LEU A 431 1.25 -7.00 -1.13
CA LEU A 431 0.30 -7.81 -0.37
C LEU A 431 -0.71 -8.46 -1.32
N SER A 432 -0.97 -9.75 -1.10
CA SER A 432 -1.98 -10.52 -1.79
C SER A 432 -3.11 -10.94 -0.83
N ALA A 433 -4.16 -11.55 -1.37
CA ALA A 433 -5.26 -12.08 -0.55
C ALA A 433 -4.81 -13.19 0.42
N GLN A 434 -3.73 -13.92 0.11
CA GLN A 434 -3.21 -15.04 0.92
C GLN A 434 -2.02 -14.65 1.81
N THR A 435 -1.54 -13.41 1.71
CA THR A 435 -0.37 -12.99 2.48
C THR A 435 -0.66 -13.04 3.97
N SER A 436 0.17 -13.80 4.70
CA SER A 436 0.04 -14.02 6.13
C SER A 436 0.93 -13.08 6.95
N SER A 437 0.66 -12.95 8.25
CA SER A 437 1.50 -12.13 9.14
C SER A 437 2.90 -12.72 9.30
N ALA A 438 3.04 -14.05 9.29
CA ALA A 438 4.34 -14.72 9.30
C ALA A 438 5.16 -14.36 8.04
N MET A 439 4.53 -14.37 6.86
CA MET A 439 5.21 -13.99 5.63
C MET A 439 5.72 -12.54 5.68
N VAL A 440 4.88 -11.58 6.09
CA VAL A 440 5.32 -10.18 6.22
C VAL A 440 6.47 -10.03 7.22
N GLN A 441 6.40 -10.73 8.36
CA GLN A 441 7.47 -10.72 9.35
C GLN A 441 8.78 -11.26 8.76
N ASP A 442 8.73 -12.42 8.10
CA ASP A 442 9.91 -13.06 7.53
C ASP A 442 10.53 -12.18 6.43
N ILE A 443 9.73 -11.49 5.63
CA ILE A 443 10.21 -10.58 4.56
C ILE A 443 11.02 -9.42 5.14
N ILE A 444 10.51 -8.81 6.22
CA ILE A 444 11.17 -7.68 6.87
C ILE A 444 12.40 -8.17 7.63
N GLU A 445 12.29 -9.29 8.34
CA GLU A 445 13.40 -9.90 9.09
C GLU A 445 14.55 -10.33 8.18
N GLY A 446 14.27 -10.78 6.96
CA GLY A 446 15.28 -11.15 5.96
C GLY A 446 16.11 -9.96 5.43
N ARG A 447 15.66 -8.72 5.66
CA ARG A 447 16.34 -7.49 5.17
C ARG A 447 16.97 -6.66 6.30
N VAL A 448 16.84 -7.09 7.55
CA VAL A 448 17.41 -6.40 8.72
C VAL A 448 18.52 -7.24 9.37
N GLU A 449 19.49 -6.54 9.94
CA GLU A 449 20.61 -7.14 10.66
C GLU A 449 20.46 -6.90 12.16
N LYS A 450 21.00 -7.84 12.94
CA LYS A 450 21.06 -7.70 14.40
C LYS A 450 22.16 -6.71 14.76
N ARG A 451 21.81 -5.60 15.42
CA ARG A 451 22.76 -4.57 15.89
C ARG A 451 23.25 -4.86 17.31
N ILE A 452 22.34 -4.71 18.29
CA ILE A 452 22.59 -4.92 19.72
C ILE A 452 21.57 -5.95 20.22
N LYS A 453 21.75 -6.52 21.42
CA LYS A 453 20.82 -7.51 22.03
C LYS A 453 19.35 -7.17 21.74
N ASN A 454 18.70 -8.01 20.93
CA ASN A 454 17.29 -7.93 20.51
C ASN A 454 16.89 -6.68 19.70
N LYS A 455 17.84 -5.84 19.28
CA LYS A 455 17.60 -4.70 18.39
C LYS A 455 18.09 -5.01 16.99
N PHE A 456 17.19 -4.89 16.03
CA PHE A 456 17.43 -5.11 14.61
C PHE A 456 17.18 -3.81 13.86
N GLY A 457 17.90 -3.65 12.77
CA GLY A 457 17.72 -2.52 11.87
C GLY A 457 18.34 -2.84 10.51
N PRO A 458 18.08 -2.01 9.50
CA PRO A 458 18.66 -2.20 8.18
C PRO A 458 20.21 -2.15 8.20
N PRO A 459 20.84 -2.78 7.19
CA PRO A 459 22.29 -2.87 7.08
C PRO A 459 22.95 -1.49 7.01
N MET A 460 24.22 -1.42 7.42
CA MET A 460 25.07 -0.22 7.31
C MET A 460 24.54 1.03 8.02
N ASN A 461 23.70 0.88 9.05
CA ASN A 461 23.03 1.98 9.77
C ASN A 461 22.28 2.96 8.85
N ARG A 462 21.81 2.48 7.69
CA ARG A 462 20.91 3.25 6.81
C ARG A 462 19.52 3.31 7.41
N ARG A 463 18.61 4.05 6.78
CA ARG A 463 17.17 3.98 7.07
C ARG A 463 16.46 3.22 5.97
N MET A 464 15.45 2.44 6.32
CA MET A 464 14.70 1.64 5.35
C MET A 464 13.28 2.18 5.18
N VAL A 465 12.87 2.40 3.93
CA VAL A 465 11.49 2.69 3.57
C VAL A 465 10.88 1.43 2.95
N ILE A 466 9.89 0.86 3.64
CA ILE A 466 9.13 -0.28 3.15
C ILE A 466 7.94 0.26 2.35
N LEU A 467 7.95 -0.02 1.05
CA LEU A 467 6.89 0.27 0.11
C LEU A 467 5.90 -0.88 0.13
N VAL A 468 4.71 -0.67 0.68
CA VAL A 468 3.67 -1.71 0.75
C VAL A 468 2.63 -1.42 -0.33
N ASP A 469 2.62 -2.20 -1.41
CA ASP A 469 1.59 -2.09 -2.44
C ASP A 469 0.38 -2.95 -2.12
N ASP A 470 -0.79 -2.50 -2.58
CA ASP A 470 -2.10 -3.10 -2.33
C ASP A 470 -2.34 -3.44 -0.83
N LEU A 471 -2.08 -2.46 0.06
CA LEU A 471 -2.18 -2.60 1.52
C LEU A 471 -3.52 -3.22 1.99
N ASN A 472 -4.60 -3.01 1.25
CA ASN A 472 -5.95 -3.47 1.59
C ASN A 472 -6.39 -4.76 0.88
N MET A 473 -5.48 -5.47 0.21
CA MET A 473 -5.75 -6.74 -0.44
C MET A 473 -5.78 -7.98 0.50
N PRO A 474 -5.03 -8.05 1.62
CA PRO A 474 -5.09 -9.21 2.51
C PRO A 474 -6.51 -9.57 2.92
N ARG A 475 -6.86 -10.85 2.81
CA ARG A 475 -8.20 -11.32 3.15
C ARG A 475 -8.49 -11.10 4.63
N LYS A 476 -9.70 -10.62 4.92
CA LYS A 476 -10.23 -10.56 6.29
C LYS A 476 -10.46 -11.97 6.81
N ASP A 477 -10.11 -12.21 8.06
CA ASP A 477 -10.53 -13.41 8.76
C ASP A 477 -12.06 -13.43 8.98
N PHE A 478 -12.58 -14.51 9.56
CA PHE A 478 -14.01 -14.67 9.85
C PHE A 478 -14.61 -13.53 10.71
N PHE A 479 -13.76 -12.80 11.44
CA PHE A 479 -14.17 -11.74 12.36
C PHE A 479 -13.81 -10.34 11.86
N GLY A 480 -13.36 -10.23 10.60
CA GLY A 480 -13.11 -8.95 9.94
C GLY A 480 -11.72 -8.37 10.14
N SER A 481 -10.82 -9.04 10.88
CA SER A 481 -9.45 -8.61 11.13
C SER A 481 -8.51 -9.02 9.99
N GLN A 482 -7.39 -8.31 9.86
CA GLN A 482 -6.36 -8.61 8.86
C GLN A 482 -5.02 -8.82 9.59
N PRO A 483 -4.65 -10.06 9.93
CA PRO A 483 -3.45 -10.36 10.72
C PRO A 483 -2.14 -9.70 10.24
N PRO A 484 -1.84 -9.62 8.92
CA PRO A 484 -0.62 -8.94 8.45
C PRO A 484 -0.62 -7.45 8.79
N LEU A 485 -1.79 -6.81 8.72
CA LEU A 485 -1.95 -5.38 9.03
C LEU A 485 -1.88 -5.12 10.54
N GLU A 486 -2.38 -6.04 11.36
CA GLU A 486 -2.27 -5.98 12.82
C GLU A 486 -0.83 -6.15 13.31
N LEU A 487 -0.01 -6.96 12.62
CA LEU A 487 1.44 -7.03 12.85
C LEU A 487 2.13 -5.70 12.54
N LEU A 488 1.87 -5.12 11.36
CA LEU A 488 2.44 -3.82 10.98
C LEU A 488 2.02 -2.73 11.96
N ARG A 489 0.76 -2.74 12.43
CA ARG A 489 0.27 -1.82 13.45
C ARG A 489 1.02 -1.97 14.77
N GLN A 490 1.20 -3.20 15.25
CA GLN A 490 1.96 -3.45 16.48
C GLN A 490 3.37 -2.86 16.38
N TRP A 491 4.03 -3.03 15.24
CA TRP A 491 5.34 -2.43 15.00
C TRP A 491 5.29 -0.89 14.94
N MET A 492 4.31 -0.29 14.27
CA MET A 492 4.18 1.18 14.21
C MET A 492 3.94 1.81 15.60
N ASP A 493 3.22 1.10 16.48
CA ASP A 493 2.87 1.59 17.81
C ASP A 493 4.00 1.39 18.85
N TYR A 494 4.77 0.31 18.73
CA TYR A 494 5.69 -0.15 19.78
C TYR A 494 7.13 -0.44 19.31
N GLU A 495 7.41 -0.31 18.02
CA GLU A 495 8.69 -0.64 17.36
C GLU A 495 9.15 -2.08 17.62
N CYS A 496 8.23 -2.99 17.96
CA CYS A 496 8.58 -4.35 18.37
C CYS A 496 7.53 -5.40 18.00
N TRP A 497 8.02 -6.62 17.82
CA TRP A 497 7.21 -7.83 17.73
C TRP A 497 7.95 -9.02 18.33
N TYR A 498 7.25 -10.14 18.47
CA TYR A 498 7.82 -11.35 19.05
C TYR A 498 8.39 -12.25 17.95
N ASP A 499 9.53 -12.88 18.26
CA ASP A 499 10.03 -14.02 17.52
C ASP A 499 9.04 -15.19 17.69
N ARG A 500 8.44 -15.67 16.59
CA ARG A 500 7.45 -16.75 16.64
C ARG A 500 8.02 -18.09 17.13
N LYS A 501 9.34 -18.31 16.97
CA LYS A 501 10.01 -19.55 17.38
C LYS A 501 10.58 -19.45 18.80
N LYS A 502 11.29 -18.37 19.09
CA LYS A 502 11.96 -18.18 20.40
C LYS A 502 11.09 -17.48 21.44
N GLN A 503 9.94 -16.93 21.02
CA GLN A 503 9.01 -16.12 21.84
C GLN A 503 9.68 -14.91 22.51
N THR A 504 10.85 -14.49 22.02
CA THR A 504 11.58 -13.34 22.55
C THR A 504 11.15 -12.06 21.84
N LEU A 505 11.04 -10.97 22.59
CA LEU A 505 10.77 -9.66 22.03
C LEU A 505 11.95 -9.17 21.16
N ARG A 506 11.63 -8.70 19.95
CA ARG A 506 12.57 -8.08 19.00
C ARG A 506 12.13 -6.65 18.72
N TYR A 507 13.07 -5.71 18.80
CA TYR A 507 12.87 -4.32 18.44
C TYR A 507 13.40 -4.09 17.04
N ILE A 508 12.55 -3.56 16.16
CA ILE A 508 12.89 -3.29 14.76
C ILE A 508 12.88 -1.78 14.56
N GLN A 509 14.06 -1.18 14.39
CA GLN A 509 14.26 0.27 14.37
C GLN A 509 14.74 0.76 13.01
N ASP A 510 14.67 2.08 12.78
CA ASP A 510 15.07 2.76 11.54
C ASP A 510 14.33 2.30 10.28
N ILE A 511 13.07 1.90 10.44
CA ILE A 511 12.17 1.52 9.35
C ILE A 511 11.00 2.51 9.28
N GLN A 512 10.51 2.75 8.06
CA GLN A 512 9.33 3.56 7.76
C GLN A 512 8.43 2.84 6.76
N LEU A 513 7.14 3.13 6.79
CA LEU A 513 6.15 2.55 5.88
C LEU A 513 5.60 3.61 4.94
N LEU A 514 5.60 3.29 3.64
CA LEU A 514 4.91 4.01 2.60
C LEU A 514 3.93 3.04 1.95
N GLY A 515 2.64 3.16 2.30
CA GLY A 515 1.60 2.29 1.79
C GLY A 515 0.95 2.85 0.53
N ALA A 516 0.55 1.99 -0.40
CA ALA A 516 -0.35 2.31 -1.50
C ALA A 516 -1.55 1.35 -1.47
N MET A 517 -2.75 1.88 -1.73
CA MET A 517 -3.95 1.05 -1.85
C MET A 517 -4.97 1.60 -2.84
N GLY A 518 -5.77 0.70 -3.40
CA GLY A 518 -6.97 1.05 -4.16
C GLY A 518 -8.14 1.38 -3.22
N PRO A 519 -9.19 2.06 -3.73
CA PRO A 519 -10.43 2.23 -2.96
C PRO A 519 -11.03 0.85 -2.59
N PRO A 520 -11.73 0.74 -1.45
CA PRO A 520 -12.40 -0.50 -1.07
C PRO A 520 -13.49 -0.88 -2.09
N GLY A 521 -13.56 -2.16 -2.44
CA GLY A 521 -14.43 -2.68 -3.51
C GLY A 521 -13.70 -3.63 -4.48
N GLY A 522 -14.44 -4.42 -5.25
CA GLY A 522 -13.87 -5.33 -6.27
C GLY A 522 -12.85 -6.35 -5.74
N GLY A 523 -13.04 -6.82 -4.50
CA GLY A 523 -12.12 -7.73 -3.80
C GLY A 523 -11.18 -7.05 -2.79
N ARG A 524 -11.08 -5.72 -2.79
CA ARG A 524 -10.32 -4.94 -1.81
C ARG A 524 -11.13 -4.68 -0.55
N ALA A 525 -10.51 -4.88 0.62
CA ALA A 525 -11.16 -4.72 1.91
C ALA A 525 -11.04 -3.30 2.47
N VAL A 526 -11.90 -2.98 3.45
CA VAL A 526 -11.74 -1.77 4.27
C VAL A 526 -10.73 -2.06 5.39
N ILE A 527 -9.65 -1.28 5.46
CA ILE A 527 -8.62 -1.40 6.50
C ILE A 527 -9.13 -0.94 7.88
N SER A 528 -8.48 -1.41 8.94
CA SER A 528 -8.76 -0.97 10.31
C SER A 528 -8.46 0.52 10.50
N ARG A 529 -9.37 1.24 11.17
CA ARG A 529 -9.18 2.66 11.53
C ARG A 529 -7.98 2.86 12.44
N ARG A 530 -7.65 1.84 13.25
CA ARG A 530 -6.49 1.86 14.15
C ARG A 530 -5.19 2.00 13.36
N LEU A 531 -5.02 1.15 12.34
CA LEU A 531 -3.87 1.23 11.43
C LEU A 531 -3.90 2.52 10.61
N GLN A 532 -5.06 2.88 10.04
CA GLN A 532 -5.21 4.09 9.22
C GLN A 532 -4.77 5.36 9.96
N SER A 533 -5.05 5.47 11.26
CA SER A 533 -4.69 6.63 12.09
C SER A 533 -3.19 6.86 12.28
N ARG A 534 -2.35 5.91 11.86
CA ARG A 534 -0.88 6.03 11.94
C ARG A 534 -0.26 6.61 10.68
N PHE A 535 -1.03 6.72 9.59
CA PHE A 535 -0.58 7.26 8.32
C PHE A 535 -1.06 8.70 8.09
N ASN A 536 -0.24 9.47 7.39
CA ASN A 536 -0.72 10.65 6.66
C ASN A 536 -1.29 10.18 5.32
N LEU A 537 -2.60 10.36 5.12
CA LEU A 537 -3.29 9.82 3.95
C LEU A 537 -3.40 10.88 2.85
N LEU A 538 -2.95 10.53 1.65
CA LEU A 538 -3.01 11.36 0.45
C LEU A 538 -3.80 10.63 -0.65
N CYS A 539 -4.79 11.31 -1.20
CA CYS A 539 -5.60 10.81 -2.30
C CYS A 539 -4.97 11.22 -3.64
N VAL A 540 -4.46 10.22 -4.35
CA VAL A 540 -3.93 10.35 -5.72
C VAL A 540 -5.11 10.26 -6.69
N VAL A 541 -5.44 11.40 -7.28
CA VAL A 541 -6.52 11.54 -8.27
C VAL A 541 -6.08 10.96 -9.63
N ASN A 542 -7.06 10.60 -10.46
CA ASN A 542 -6.78 10.16 -11.82
C ASN A 542 -6.16 11.32 -12.61
N PRO A 543 -5.11 11.09 -13.41
CA PRO A 543 -4.52 12.15 -14.22
C PRO A 543 -5.56 12.67 -15.22
N SER A 544 -5.55 13.97 -15.49
CA SER A 544 -6.43 14.56 -16.50
C SER A 544 -6.04 14.08 -17.90
N ASP A 545 -6.99 14.08 -18.83
CA ASP A 545 -6.73 13.67 -20.23
C ASP A 545 -5.59 14.48 -20.87
N SER A 546 -5.48 15.76 -20.52
CA SER A 546 -4.38 16.63 -20.95
C SER A 546 -3.00 16.16 -20.46
N GLN A 547 -2.90 15.68 -19.21
CA GLN A 547 -1.67 15.14 -18.66
C GLN A 547 -1.33 13.78 -19.27
N VAL A 548 -2.33 12.91 -19.46
CA VAL A 548 -2.16 11.61 -20.11
C VAL A 548 -1.65 11.79 -21.54
N ASN A 549 -2.26 12.70 -22.30
CA ASN A 549 -1.80 13.06 -23.65
C ASN A 549 -0.36 13.59 -23.62
N ARG A 550 -0.02 14.51 -22.72
CA ARG A 550 1.35 15.03 -22.59
C ARG A 550 2.38 13.93 -22.34
N VAL A 551 2.09 12.97 -21.46
CA VAL A 551 2.99 11.86 -21.13
C VAL A 551 3.26 11.02 -22.38
N PHE A 552 2.21 10.52 -23.03
CA PHE A 552 2.36 9.63 -24.18
C PHE A 552 2.87 10.34 -25.44
N GLN A 553 2.52 11.61 -25.62
CA GLN A 553 3.05 12.45 -26.71
C GLN A 553 4.56 12.65 -26.55
N THR A 554 5.04 12.90 -25.33
CA THR A 554 6.47 13.04 -25.05
C THR A 554 7.21 11.74 -25.36
N LEU A 555 6.66 10.58 -24.96
CA LEU A 555 7.23 9.27 -25.25
C LEU A 555 7.27 8.97 -26.75
N CYS A 556 6.16 9.20 -27.45
CA CYS A 556 6.04 8.94 -28.89
C CYS A 556 6.94 9.87 -29.72
N SER A 557 6.96 11.16 -29.38
CA SER A 557 7.80 12.15 -30.06
C SER A 557 9.28 11.83 -29.86
N HIS A 558 9.71 11.44 -28.65
CA HIS A 558 11.09 11.01 -28.41
C HIS A 558 11.52 9.85 -29.32
N LYS A 559 10.67 8.83 -29.46
CA LYS A 559 10.96 7.69 -30.35
C LYS A 559 11.02 8.11 -31.81
N LEU A 560 10.08 8.92 -32.29
CA LEU A 560 10.04 9.35 -33.69
C LEU A 560 11.14 10.40 -34.01
N GLU A 561 11.63 11.14 -33.01
CA GLU A 561 12.81 12.00 -33.15
C GLU A 561 14.10 11.20 -33.36
N SER A 562 14.14 9.92 -32.94
CA SER A 562 15.31 9.04 -33.05
C SER A 562 15.51 8.48 -34.47
N GLY A 563 15.81 9.36 -35.42
CA GLY A 563 16.26 8.97 -36.77
C GLY A 563 15.15 8.69 -37.80
N PHE A 564 13.88 8.95 -37.49
CA PHE A 564 12.80 8.87 -38.47
C PHE A 564 12.67 10.16 -39.29
N ARG A 565 11.99 10.08 -40.45
CA ARG A 565 11.69 11.20 -41.33
C ARG A 565 10.72 12.21 -40.69
N ASP A 566 10.78 13.47 -41.09
CA ASP A 566 10.01 14.56 -40.47
C ASP A 566 8.48 14.42 -40.64
N ASP A 567 8.04 13.79 -41.73
CA ASP A 567 6.64 13.43 -41.96
C ASP A 567 6.11 12.42 -40.93
N LEU A 568 6.95 11.48 -40.48
CA LEU A 568 6.61 10.54 -39.41
C LEU A 568 6.64 11.21 -38.02
N LYS A 569 7.49 12.21 -37.80
CA LYS A 569 7.52 12.96 -36.53
C LYS A 569 6.20 13.67 -36.27
N ALA A 570 5.59 14.25 -37.31
CA ALA A 570 4.28 14.91 -37.20
C ALA A 570 3.15 13.94 -36.81
N MET A 571 3.33 12.63 -37.00
CA MET A 571 2.34 11.61 -36.61
C MET A 571 2.28 11.36 -35.10
N SER A 572 3.27 11.82 -34.31
CA SER A 572 3.33 11.54 -32.87
C SER A 572 2.10 12.07 -32.12
N GLU A 573 1.69 13.30 -32.42
CA GLU A 573 0.54 13.97 -31.82
C GLU A 573 -0.78 13.32 -32.24
N LEU A 574 -0.89 12.96 -33.52
CA LEU A 574 -2.07 12.30 -34.08
C LEU A 574 -2.27 10.90 -33.48
N ILE A 575 -1.21 10.09 -33.43
CA ILE A 575 -1.25 8.73 -32.84
C ILE A 575 -1.59 8.81 -31.34
N THR A 576 -1.03 9.80 -30.64
CA THR A 576 -1.31 9.97 -29.21
C THR A 576 -2.77 10.29 -28.97
N THR A 577 -3.29 11.30 -29.67
CA THR A 577 -4.70 11.72 -29.57
C THR A 577 -5.63 10.58 -29.96
N ALA A 578 -5.34 9.87 -31.06
CA ALA A 578 -6.13 8.71 -31.48
C ALA A 578 -6.15 7.60 -30.42
N THR A 579 -5.00 7.30 -29.80
CA THR A 579 -4.91 6.25 -28.77
C THR A 579 -5.69 6.63 -27.52
N THR A 580 -5.61 7.87 -27.07
CA THR A 580 -6.33 8.31 -25.86
C THR A 580 -7.84 8.44 -26.09
N THR A 581 -8.28 8.93 -27.25
CA THR A 581 -9.70 8.92 -27.63
C THR A 581 -10.24 7.49 -27.73
N LEU A 582 -9.51 6.58 -28.39
CA LEU A 582 -9.90 5.16 -28.47
C LEU A 582 -10.01 4.53 -27.07
N TYR A 583 -9.04 4.82 -26.19
CA TYR A 583 -9.06 4.33 -24.82
C TYR A 583 -10.28 4.83 -24.04
N ALA A 584 -10.64 6.11 -24.14
CA ALA A 584 -11.84 6.65 -23.50
C ALA A 584 -13.13 5.93 -23.96
N VAL A 585 -13.26 5.70 -25.27
CA VAL A 585 -14.39 4.93 -25.84
C VAL A 585 -14.40 3.49 -25.34
N VAL A 586 -13.23 2.85 -25.25
CA VAL A 586 -13.12 1.47 -24.76
C VAL A 586 -13.55 1.37 -23.31
N GLN A 587 -13.15 2.32 -22.46
CA GLN A 587 -13.54 2.35 -21.05
C GLN A 587 -15.05 2.54 -20.85
N GLU A 588 -15.70 3.35 -21.69
CA GLU A 588 -17.13 3.60 -21.60
C GLU A 588 -17.96 2.40 -22.09
N LYS A 589 -17.57 1.79 -23.22
CA LYS A 589 -18.36 0.75 -23.88
C LYS A 589 -18.09 -0.66 -23.35
N PHE A 590 -16.83 -1.00 -23.05
CA PHE A 590 -16.43 -2.36 -22.66
C PHE A 590 -16.25 -2.48 -21.15
N LEU A 591 -17.37 -2.48 -20.43
CA LEU A 591 -17.38 -2.57 -18.96
C LEU A 591 -17.25 -4.02 -18.45
N PRO A 592 -16.62 -4.21 -17.27
CA PRO A 592 -16.54 -5.52 -16.65
C PRO A 592 -17.92 -5.98 -16.15
N THR A 593 -18.37 -7.12 -16.65
CA THR A 593 -19.58 -7.82 -16.15
C THR A 593 -19.19 -9.17 -15.53
N PRO A 594 -20.05 -9.85 -14.77
CA PRO A 594 -19.72 -11.17 -14.22
C PRO A 594 -19.28 -12.20 -15.28
N SER A 595 -19.79 -12.10 -16.51
CA SER A 595 -19.36 -12.94 -17.65
C SER A 595 -18.10 -12.42 -18.35
N LYS A 596 -17.76 -11.13 -18.20
CA LYS A 596 -16.63 -10.44 -18.84
C LYS A 596 -15.75 -9.74 -17.79
N CYS A 597 -15.39 -10.46 -16.72
CA CYS A 597 -14.72 -9.87 -15.56
C CYS A 597 -13.30 -9.32 -15.85
N HIS A 598 -12.68 -9.78 -16.94
CA HIS A 598 -11.35 -9.36 -17.39
C HIS A 598 -11.36 -8.13 -18.31
N TYR A 599 -12.52 -7.53 -18.57
CA TYR A 599 -12.65 -6.27 -19.32
C TYR A 599 -12.26 -5.10 -18.41
N LEU A 600 -11.02 -5.13 -17.94
CA LEU A 600 -10.42 -4.11 -17.08
C LEU A 600 -9.34 -3.41 -17.90
N PHE A 601 -9.68 -2.21 -18.37
CA PHE A 601 -8.78 -1.37 -19.15
C PHE A 601 -8.26 -0.22 -18.29
N ASN A 602 -6.93 -0.06 -18.27
CA ASN A 602 -6.26 1.00 -17.51
C ASN A 602 -5.11 1.63 -18.32
N LEU A 603 -4.48 2.68 -17.78
CA LEU A 603 -3.39 3.39 -18.46
C LEU A 603 -2.15 2.53 -18.76
N ARG A 604 -1.96 1.37 -18.09
CA ARG A 604 -0.89 0.42 -18.46
C ARG A 604 -1.15 -0.20 -19.82
N ASP A 605 -2.40 -0.31 -20.25
CA ASP A 605 -2.77 -0.83 -21.56
C ASP A 605 -2.41 0.16 -22.66
N VAL A 606 -2.69 1.45 -22.45
CA VAL A 606 -2.18 2.52 -23.32
C VAL A 606 -0.65 2.47 -23.41
N SER A 607 0.03 2.29 -22.27
CA SER A 607 1.49 2.14 -22.24
C SER A 607 1.98 0.93 -23.08
N LYS A 608 1.28 -0.20 -23.07
CA LYS A 608 1.62 -1.38 -23.90
C LYS A 608 1.48 -1.12 -25.40
N VAL A 609 0.54 -0.28 -25.83
CA VAL A 609 0.41 0.13 -27.24
C VAL A 609 1.66 0.92 -27.67
N PHE A 610 2.08 1.91 -26.86
CA PHE A 610 3.30 2.65 -27.13
C PHE A 610 4.57 1.81 -26.99
N GLN A 611 4.59 0.81 -26.11
CA GLN A 611 5.67 -0.16 -26.01
C GLN A 611 5.86 -0.93 -27.32
N GLY A 612 4.76 -1.32 -27.98
CA GLY A 612 4.79 -1.94 -29.30
C GLY A 612 5.33 -0.98 -30.38
N ILE A 613 4.90 0.29 -30.36
CA ILE A 613 5.41 1.33 -31.27
C ILE A 613 6.90 1.58 -31.05
N TYR A 614 7.40 1.45 -29.82
CA TYR A 614 8.83 1.60 -29.49
C TYR A 614 9.73 0.54 -30.15
N LEU A 615 9.16 -0.60 -30.58
CA LEU A 615 9.88 -1.63 -31.33
C LEU A 615 10.14 -1.23 -32.79
N ALA A 616 9.47 -0.20 -33.30
CA ALA A 616 9.70 0.29 -34.66
C ALA A 616 11.15 0.78 -34.83
N GLN A 617 11.78 0.39 -35.93
CA GLN A 617 13.13 0.82 -36.29
C GLN A 617 13.11 1.76 -37.50
N PRO A 618 13.89 2.86 -37.49
CA PRO A 618 13.88 3.83 -38.59
C PRO A 618 14.16 3.23 -39.98
N THR A 619 14.99 2.19 -40.04
CA THR A 619 15.40 1.51 -41.28
C THR A 619 14.27 0.73 -41.95
N HIS A 620 13.27 0.30 -41.19
CA HIS A 620 12.17 -0.54 -41.70
C HIS A 620 10.86 0.24 -41.84
N PHE A 621 10.73 1.35 -41.12
CA PHE A 621 9.52 2.18 -41.07
C PHE A 621 9.76 3.52 -41.74
N GLU A 622 9.75 3.50 -43.07
CA GLU A 622 9.86 4.73 -43.86
C GLU A 622 8.48 5.37 -44.09
N GLU A 623 7.46 4.58 -44.39
CA GLU A 623 6.15 5.06 -44.84
C GLU A 623 5.16 5.34 -43.69
N LYS A 624 4.36 6.40 -43.84
CA LYS A 624 3.29 6.76 -42.89
C LYS A 624 2.26 5.63 -42.74
N GLU A 625 1.88 4.98 -43.84
CA GLU A 625 0.88 3.91 -43.84
C GLU A 625 1.34 2.70 -43.03
N LYS A 626 2.62 2.35 -43.10
CA LYS A 626 3.21 1.25 -42.32
C LYS A 626 3.21 1.53 -40.82
N LEU A 627 3.46 2.78 -40.41
CA LEU A 627 3.35 3.20 -39.02
C LEU A 627 1.90 3.15 -38.51
N LEU A 628 0.93 3.53 -39.33
CA LEU A 628 -0.50 3.42 -39.00
C LEU A 628 -0.95 1.96 -38.86
N ARG A 629 -0.48 1.07 -39.74
CA ARG A 629 -0.72 -0.38 -39.61
C ARG A 629 -0.19 -0.94 -38.31
N LEU A 630 1.02 -0.52 -37.90
CA LEU A 630 1.59 -0.91 -36.63
C LEU A 630 0.69 -0.45 -35.47
N TRP A 631 0.23 0.80 -35.49
CA TRP A 631 -0.68 1.31 -34.46
C TRP A 631 -1.99 0.50 -34.39
N VAL A 632 -2.64 0.23 -35.53
CA VAL A 632 -3.85 -0.61 -35.60
C VAL A 632 -3.57 -2.02 -35.05
N HIS A 633 -2.46 -2.63 -35.45
CA HIS A 633 -2.06 -3.95 -34.96
C HIS A 633 -1.92 -3.95 -33.43
N GLU A 634 -1.20 -2.98 -32.87
CA GLU A 634 -0.96 -2.87 -31.42
C GLU A 634 -2.25 -2.60 -30.64
N CYS A 635 -3.16 -1.77 -31.17
CA CYS A 635 -4.50 -1.59 -30.60
C CYS A 635 -5.30 -2.91 -30.56
N CYS A 636 -5.25 -3.71 -31.62
CA CYS A 636 -5.86 -5.03 -31.63
C CYS A 636 -5.22 -5.99 -30.62
N ARG A 637 -3.88 -6.06 -30.55
CA ARG A 637 -3.18 -6.96 -29.62
C ARG A 637 -3.43 -6.61 -28.15
N VAL A 638 -3.58 -5.34 -27.81
CA VAL A 638 -3.74 -4.89 -26.43
C VAL A 638 -5.20 -4.93 -25.97
N PHE A 639 -6.12 -4.44 -26.80
CA PHE A 639 -7.54 -4.29 -26.45
C PHE A 639 -8.41 -5.41 -27.00
N MET A 640 -8.32 -5.68 -28.31
CA MET A 640 -9.21 -6.62 -29.00
C MET A 640 -9.01 -8.08 -28.57
N ASP A 641 -7.77 -8.49 -28.29
CA ASP A 641 -7.46 -9.87 -27.87
C ASP A 641 -8.09 -10.25 -26.52
N ARG A 642 -8.54 -9.27 -25.71
CA ARG A 642 -9.33 -9.54 -24.48
C ARG A 642 -10.81 -9.76 -24.75
N LEU A 643 -11.31 -9.37 -25.93
CA LEU A 643 -12.73 -9.43 -26.25
C LEU A 643 -13.14 -10.87 -26.63
N ILE A 644 -14.23 -11.33 -26.02
CA ILE A 644 -14.74 -12.70 -26.19
C ILE A 644 -15.75 -12.78 -27.35
N SER A 645 -16.70 -11.85 -27.42
CA SER A 645 -17.77 -11.88 -28.44
C SER A 645 -17.32 -11.29 -29.76
N GLU A 646 -17.72 -11.93 -30.86
CA GLU A 646 -17.49 -11.40 -32.21
C GLU A 646 -18.19 -10.05 -32.44
N GLU A 647 -19.34 -9.83 -31.80
CA GLU A 647 -20.01 -8.52 -31.81
C GLU A 647 -19.11 -7.42 -31.22
N ASP A 648 -18.52 -7.67 -30.04
CA ASP A 648 -17.60 -6.72 -29.39
C ASP A 648 -16.39 -6.42 -30.28
N ARG A 649 -15.87 -7.45 -30.96
CA ARG A 649 -14.73 -7.35 -31.89
C ARG A 649 -15.08 -6.49 -33.11
N VAL A 650 -16.24 -6.71 -33.73
CA VAL A 650 -16.70 -5.91 -34.86
C VAL A 650 -16.93 -4.46 -34.44
N HIS A 651 -17.55 -4.25 -33.28
CA HIS A 651 -17.74 -2.90 -32.72
C HIS A 651 -16.40 -2.22 -32.48
N PHE A 652 -15.43 -2.90 -31.86
CA PHE A 652 -14.10 -2.35 -31.61
C PHE A 652 -13.40 -1.91 -32.91
N VAL A 653 -13.47 -2.72 -33.97
CA VAL A 653 -12.88 -2.36 -35.27
C VAL A 653 -13.57 -1.13 -35.88
N SER A 654 -14.89 -1.01 -35.72
CA SER A 654 -15.63 0.19 -36.15
C SER A 654 -15.22 1.43 -35.37
N GLU A 655 -14.90 1.31 -34.07
CA GLU A 655 -14.40 2.44 -33.28
C GLU A 655 -12.99 2.86 -33.71
N ILE A 656 -12.12 1.92 -34.10
CA ILE A 656 -10.82 2.26 -34.70
C ILE A 656 -11.02 3.10 -35.96
N ASP A 657 -11.91 2.68 -36.87
CA ASP A 657 -12.21 3.42 -38.11
C ASP A 657 -12.74 4.83 -37.81
N ASN A 658 -13.67 4.96 -36.86
CA ASN A 658 -14.22 6.25 -36.43
C ASN A 658 -13.14 7.19 -35.86
N VAL A 659 -12.26 6.67 -34.98
CA VAL A 659 -11.19 7.46 -34.37
C VAL A 659 -10.16 7.89 -35.42
N MET A 660 -9.81 7.03 -36.36
CA MET A 660 -8.90 7.37 -37.46
C MET A 660 -9.48 8.44 -38.38
N ASP A 661 -10.77 8.34 -38.73
CA ASP A 661 -11.44 9.34 -39.56
C ASP A 661 -11.50 10.71 -38.86
N GLN A 662 -11.82 10.73 -37.56
CA GLN A 662 -11.90 11.96 -36.77
C GLN A 662 -10.55 12.64 -36.53
N THR A 663 -9.50 11.87 -36.23
CA THR A 663 -8.20 12.42 -35.81
C THR A 663 -7.22 12.58 -36.97
N MET A 664 -7.22 11.64 -37.91
CA MET A 664 -6.24 11.56 -39.00
C MET A 664 -6.85 11.79 -40.37
N GLN A 665 -8.18 11.86 -40.50
CA GLN A 665 -8.92 11.97 -41.77
C GLN A 665 -8.57 10.84 -42.75
N ILE A 666 -8.30 9.64 -42.22
CA ILE A 666 -7.96 8.44 -43.00
C ILE A 666 -8.91 7.34 -42.59
N ARG A 667 -9.50 6.65 -43.57
CA ARG A 667 -10.33 5.47 -43.29
C ARG A 667 -9.49 4.22 -43.14
N LEU A 668 -9.90 3.32 -42.28
CA LEU A 668 -9.25 2.03 -42.04
C LEU A 668 -9.08 1.23 -43.34
N LYS A 669 -10.05 1.30 -44.26
CA LYS A 669 -9.99 0.65 -45.58
C LYS A 669 -8.77 1.07 -46.41
N GLU A 670 -8.33 2.32 -46.27
CA GLU A 670 -7.17 2.84 -46.99
C GLU A 670 -5.87 2.25 -46.43
N VAL A 671 -5.84 1.98 -45.11
CA VAL A 671 -4.69 1.39 -44.41
C VAL A 671 -4.61 -0.13 -44.59
N LEU A 672 -5.75 -0.81 -44.70
CA LEU A 672 -5.83 -2.26 -44.91
C LEU A 672 -5.22 -2.70 -46.26
N GLN A 673 -5.36 -1.90 -47.31
CA GLN A 673 -4.95 -2.21 -48.69
C GLN A 673 -5.33 -3.63 -49.16
N GLN A 674 -4.45 -4.63 -48.98
CA GLN A 674 -4.60 -6.03 -49.41
C GLN A 674 -5.22 -6.94 -48.34
N ASP A 675 -5.26 -6.50 -47.08
CA ASP A 675 -5.85 -7.24 -45.96
C ASP A 675 -7.37 -7.02 -45.89
N GLU A 676 -8.15 -8.07 -45.61
CA GLU A 676 -9.62 -7.97 -45.54
C GLU A 676 -10.09 -7.44 -44.18
N HIS A 677 -9.37 -7.79 -43.11
CA HIS A 677 -9.70 -7.41 -41.73
C HIS A 677 -8.50 -6.81 -41.00
N ALA A 678 -8.76 -5.95 -40.01
CA ALA A 678 -7.70 -5.37 -39.16
C ALA A 678 -6.87 -6.44 -38.43
N GLN A 679 -7.45 -7.61 -38.14
CA GLN A 679 -6.73 -8.72 -37.51
C GLN A 679 -5.71 -9.38 -38.44
N ASP A 680 -5.88 -9.24 -39.76
CA ASP A 680 -4.99 -9.81 -40.77
C ASP A 680 -3.66 -9.04 -40.88
N ILE A 681 -3.61 -7.82 -40.35
CA ILE A 681 -2.37 -7.06 -40.18
C ILE A 681 -1.59 -7.73 -39.05
N VAL A 682 -0.53 -8.46 -39.42
CA VAL A 682 0.32 -9.17 -38.47
C VAL A 682 1.74 -8.59 -38.51
N PHE A 683 2.24 -8.19 -37.35
CA PHE A 683 3.64 -7.88 -37.14
C PHE A 683 4.31 -9.04 -36.41
N GLY A 684 5.54 -9.33 -36.79
CA GLY A 684 6.34 -10.40 -36.21
C GLY A 684 7.78 -9.96 -36.07
N GLY A 685 8.41 -10.41 -34.99
CA GLY A 685 9.85 -10.30 -34.84
C GLY A 685 10.53 -11.52 -35.47
N VAL A 686 10.46 -11.65 -36.79
CA VAL A 686 11.04 -12.79 -37.54
C VAL A 686 11.62 -12.25 -38.85
N ASP A 687 12.83 -12.68 -39.20
CA ASP A 687 13.42 -12.34 -40.49
C ASP A 687 13.24 -13.51 -41.48
N LEU A 688 12.36 -13.33 -42.46
CA LEU A 688 12.12 -14.33 -43.52
C LEU A 688 13.29 -14.44 -44.52
N LYS A 689 14.27 -13.53 -44.48
CA LYS A 689 15.47 -13.58 -45.33
C LYS A 689 16.64 -14.24 -44.64
N ASN A 690 16.72 -14.13 -43.31
CA ASN A 690 17.75 -14.76 -42.50
C ASN A 690 17.11 -15.52 -41.33
N TYR A 691 17.00 -16.85 -41.47
CA TYR A 691 16.34 -17.72 -40.49
C TYR A 691 17.12 -17.86 -39.16
N GLU A 692 18.36 -17.37 -39.11
CA GLU A 692 19.28 -17.43 -37.97
C GLU A 692 19.64 -16.03 -37.43
N ALA A 693 18.85 -15.00 -37.74
CA ALA A 693 19.07 -13.67 -37.17
C ALA A 693 18.84 -13.68 -35.64
N GLU A 694 19.88 -13.36 -34.85
CA GLU A 694 19.83 -13.33 -33.39
C GLU A 694 18.83 -12.28 -32.83
N ASP A 695 18.68 -11.12 -33.50
CA ASP A 695 17.68 -10.10 -33.14
C ASP A 695 16.89 -9.63 -34.37
N PRO A 696 15.88 -10.40 -34.81
CA PRO A 696 15.12 -10.08 -36.01
C PRO A 696 14.26 -8.83 -35.77
N PRO A 697 14.18 -7.90 -36.75
CA PRO A 697 13.41 -6.67 -36.61
C PRO A 697 11.91 -6.97 -36.46
N TYR A 698 11.20 -6.12 -35.72
CA TYR A 698 9.75 -6.19 -35.60
C TYR A 698 9.11 -5.52 -36.81
N ASP A 699 8.64 -6.32 -37.77
CA ASP A 699 8.13 -5.82 -39.06
C ASP A 699 6.82 -6.49 -39.51
N GLN A 700 6.15 -5.91 -40.50
CA GLN A 700 4.91 -6.41 -41.09
C GLN A 700 5.17 -7.70 -41.88
N MET A 701 4.40 -8.74 -41.55
CA MET A 701 4.47 -10.05 -42.20
C MET A 701 3.58 -10.08 -43.45
N VAL A 702 4.05 -9.50 -44.55
CA VAL A 702 3.30 -9.45 -45.83
C VAL A 702 3.21 -10.83 -46.49
N ASP A 703 4.30 -11.61 -46.49
CA ASP A 703 4.31 -12.96 -47.07
C ASP A 703 3.84 -14.03 -46.07
N LYS A 704 2.52 -14.22 -46.00
CA LYS A 704 1.88 -15.25 -45.14
C LYS A 704 2.28 -16.68 -45.52
N LYS A 705 2.65 -16.95 -46.79
CA LYS A 705 3.07 -18.30 -47.24
C LYS A 705 4.51 -18.58 -46.82
N GLY A 706 5.41 -17.62 -47.03
CA GLY A 706 6.79 -17.70 -46.55
C GLY A 706 6.87 -17.86 -45.03
N LEU A 707 6.03 -17.13 -44.29
CA LEU A 707 5.92 -17.26 -42.83
C LEU A 707 5.50 -18.66 -42.38
N LYS A 708 4.53 -19.27 -43.08
CA LYS A 708 4.11 -20.65 -42.80
C LYS A 708 5.26 -21.64 -43.00
N LEU A 709 5.97 -21.55 -44.13
CA LEU A 709 7.12 -22.41 -44.43
C LEU A 709 8.25 -22.24 -43.41
N PHE A 710 8.53 -21.01 -42.99
CA PHE A 710 9.51 -20.72 -41.93
C PHE A 710 9.15 -21.42 -40.62
N MET A 711 7.88 -21.32 -40.19
CA MET A 711 7.43 -21.93 -38.95
C MET A 711 7.39 -23.46 -39.02
N GLU A 712 7.04 -24.04 -40.17
CA GLU A 712 7.11 -25.48 -40.41
C GLU A 712 8.56 -25.98 -40.30
N ALA A 713 9.52 -25.27 -40.91
CA ALA A 713 10.94 -25.60 -40.80
C ALA A 713 11.46 -25.50 -39.34
N LYS A 714 11.08 -24.47 -38.59
CA LYS A 714 11.45 -24.35 -37.16
C LYS A 714 10.81 -25.45 -36.29
N LEU A 715 9.59 -25.88 -36.63
CA LEU A 715 8.93 -27.00 -35.94
C LEU A 715 9.64 -28.33 -36.22
N GLU A 716 10.08 -28.57 -37.46
CA GLU A 716 10.90 -29.74 -37.81
C GLU A 716 12.22 -29.74 -37.03
N ASN A 717 12.94 -28.62 -37.02
CA ASN A 717 14.18 -28.49 -36.25
C ASN A 717 13.98 -28.76 -34.76
N TYR A 718 12.91 -28.22 -34.17
CA TYR A 718 12.57 -28.50 -32.77
C TYR A 718 12.35 -30.00 -32.52
N ASN A 719 11.62 -30.67 -33.41
CA ASN A 719 11.32 -32.10 -33.29
C ASN A 719 12.57 -32.97 -33.44
N ASP A 720 13.53 -32.55 -34.27
CA ASP A 720 14.81 -33.24 -34.46
C ASP A 720 15.73 -33.10 -33.25
N GLU A 721 15.78 -31.92 -32.63
CA GLU A 721 16.55 -31.65 -31.41
C GLU A 721 15.95 -32.34 -30.17
N MET A 722 14.63 -32.29 -30.01
CA MET A 722 13.91 -32.73 -28.80
C MET A 722 13.41 -34.17 -28.93
N LYS A 723 14.34 -35.13 -29.02
CA LYS A 723 14.03 -36.56 -29.09
C LYS A 723 13.24 -37.02 -27.84
N GLY A 724 11.93 -37.28 -28.02
CA GLY A 724 11.02 -37.77 -26.97
C GLY A 724 9.95 -36.78 -26.50
N LYS A 725 10.05 -35.49 -26.88
CA LYS A 725 9.01 -34.45 -26.64
C LYS A 725 8.58 -33.78 -27.96
N ALA A 726 8.49 -34.56 -29.03
CA ALA A 726 8.07 -34.07 -30.35
C ALA A 726 6.65 -33.47 -30.31
N MET A 727 6.49 -32.35 -31.00
CA MET A 727 5.23 -31.62 -31.14
C MET A 727 4.60 -31.95 -32.50
N ASP A 728 3.43 -32.57 -32.48
CA ASP A 728 2.61 -32.80 -33.67
C ASP A 728 1.51 -31.73 -33.74
N ILE A 729 1.87 -30.57 -34.30
CA ILE A 729 0.98 -29.41 -34.43
C ILE A 729 0.80 -29.11 -35.92
N VAL A 730 -0.45 -28.98 -36.35
CA VAL A 730 -0.76 -28.48 -37.69
C VAL A 730 -0.79 -26.94 -37.67
N LEU A 731 0.06 -26.31 -38.47
CA LEU A 731 0.14 -24.85 -38.60
C LEU A 731 -0.89 -24.32 -39.62
N PHE A 732 -2.11 -24.08 -39.14
CA PHE A 732 -3.14 -23.32 -39.85
C PHE A 732 -3.11 -21.83 -39.45
N LYS A 733 -3.90 -20.99 -40.14
CA LYS A 733 -3.86 -19.51 -40.01
C LYS A 733 -3.86 -19.05 -38.54
N ASP A 734 -4.85 -19.47 -37.74
CA ASP A 734 -4.96 -19.03 -36.35
C ASP A 734 -3.81 -19.55 -35.48
N ALA A 735 -3.27 -20.75 -35.76
CA ALA A 735 -2.14 -21.29 -35.02
C ALA A 735 -0.86 -20.46 -35.25
N ILE A 736 -0.65 -19.97 -36.48
CA ILE A 736 0.44 -19.05 -36.83
C ILE A 736 0.25 -17.72 -36.10
N GLU A 737 -0.95 -17.14 -36.17
CA GLU A 737 -1.24 -15.88 -35.50
C GLU A 737 -1.09 -15.97 -33.97
N HIS A 738 -1.61 -17.01 -33.33
CA HIS A 738 -1.46 -17.21 -31.88
C HIS A 738 0.01 -17.37 -31.48
N CYS A 739 0.80 -18.11 -32.27
CA CYS A 739 2.23 -18.24 -32.02
C CYS A 739 2.93 -16.87 -32.10
N LEU A 740 2.58 -16.04 -33.08
CA LEU A 740 3.13 -14.68 -33.21
C LEU A 740 2.70 -13.75 -32.08
N ARG A 741 1.46 -13.89 -31.58
CA ARG A 741 1.00 -13.17 -30.39
C ARG A 741 1.84 -13.54 -29.16
N VAL A 742 2.12 -14.84 -28.96
CA VAL A 742 3.00 -15.30 -27.87
C VAL A 742 4.42 -14.78 -28.08
N LEU A 743 4.96 -14.88 -29.31
CA LEU A 743 6.28 -14.38 -29.68
C LEU A 743 6.44 -12.87 -29.39
N ARG A 744 5.43 -12.06 -29.73
CA ARG A 744 5.38 -10.63 -29.41
C ARG A 744 5.50 -10.42 -27.90
N VAL A 745 4.74 -11.17 -27.10
CA VAL A 745 4.74 -10.97 -25.64
C VAL A 745 6.07 -11.40 -25.01
N ILE A 746 6.64 -12.55 -25.37
CA ILE A 746 7.90 -13.03 -24.76
C ILE A 746 9.11 -12.16 -25.12
N ARG A 747 9.12 -11.53 -26.30
CA ARG A 747 10.20 -10.61 -26.70
C ARG A 747 10.11 -9.25 -26.01
N MET A 748 8.94 -8.89 -25.48
CA MET A 748 8.80 -7.65 -24.70
C MET A 748 9.36 -7.84 -23.28
N PRO A 749 10.12 -6.86 -22.76
CA PRO A 749 10.59 -6.91 -21.38
C PRO A 749 9.37 -6.90 -20.43
N GLN A 750 9.42 -7.74 -19.39
CA GLN A 750 8.30 -7.98 -18.45
C GLN A 750 7.00 -8.42 -19.14
N GLY A 751 7.12 -9.09 -20.30
CA GLY A 751 6.00 -9.62 -21.04
C GLY A 751 5.39 -10.85 -20.37
N ASN A 752 4.11 -10.76 -20.01
CA ASN A 752 3.34 -11.85 -19.42
C ASN A 752 2.07 -12.08 -20.24
N ALA A 753 1.77 -13.35 -20.53
CA ALA A 753 0.57 -13.75 -21.27
C ALA A 753 -0.25 -14.75 -20.45
N LEU A 754 -1.55 -14.47 -20.29
CA LEU A 754 -2.52 -15.43 -19.78
C LEU A 754 -3.28 -16.04 -20.95
N LEU A 755 -2.98 -17.30 -21.28
CA LEU A 755 -3.58 -18.00 -22.42
C LEU A 755 -4.87 -18.70 -22.00
N VAL A 756 -6.01 -18.08 -22.29
CA VAL A 756 -7.34 -18.65 -21.99
C VAL A 756 -7.90 -19.34 -23.23
N GLY A 757 -8.29 -20.60 -23.10
CA GLY A 757 -8.89 -21.37 -24.18
C GLY A 757 -9.31 -22.76 -23.72
N VAL A 758 -10.14 -23.42 -24.51
CA VAL A 758 -10.55 -24.81 -24.25
C VAL A 758 -9.35 -25.76 -24.33
N GLY A 759 -9.41 -26.87 -23.60
CA GLY A 759 -8.41 -27.94 -23.68
C GLY A 759 -8.23 -28.43 -25.12
N GLY A 760 -6.99 -28.70 -25.52
CA GLY A 760 -6.67 -29.13 -26.89
C GLY A 760 -6.46 -28.01 -27.92
N SER A 761 -6.60 -26.74 -27.54
CA SER A 761 -6.35 -25.56 -28.41
C SER A 761 -4.88 -25.33 -28.78
N GLY A 762 -3.95 -26.16 -28.31
CA GLY A 762 -2.53 -26.07 -28.65
C GLY A 762 -1.72 -25.01 -27.87
N ARG A 763 -2.26 -24.44 -26.78
CA ARG A 763 -1.60 -23.39 -25.95
C ARG A 763 -0.16 -23.73 -25.54
N HIS A 764 0.07 -24.93 -24.98
CA HIS A 764 1.41 -25.37 -24.58
C HIS A 764 2.36 -25.48 -25.77
N CYS A 765 1.87 -26.13 -26.82
CA CYS A 765 2.60 -26.42 -28.04
C CYS A 765 3.02 -25.13 -28.78
N GLN A 766 2.10 -24.17 -28.91
CA GLN A 766 2.37 -22.85 -29.48
C GLN A 766 3.36 -22.04 -28.63
N THR A 767 3.26 -22.12 -27.30
CA THR A 767 4.20 -21.41 -26.41
C THR A 767 5.62 -21.98 -26.51
N ARG A 768 5.76 -23.30 -26.58
CA ARG A 768 7.06 -23.96 -26.79
C ARG A 768 7.66 -23.60 -28.15
N LEU A 769 6.85 -23.63 -29.21
CA LEU A 769 7.30 -23.24 -30.54
C LEU A 769 7.72 -21.76 -30.58
N ALA A 770 6.92 -20.85 -30.01
CA ALA A 770 7.27 -19.43 -29.94
C ALA A 770 8.56 -19.20 -29.15
N SER A 771 8.74 -19.91 -28.03
CA SER A 771 9.98 -19.84 -27.23
C SER A 771 11.18 -20.32 -28.02
N TYR A 772 11.03 -21.41 -28.79
CA TYR A 772 12.10 -21.92 -29.65
C TYR A 772 12.43 -20.96 -30.80
N ILE A 773 11.43 -20.34 -31.43
CA ILE A 773 11.64 -19.32 -32.47
C ILE A 773 12.38 -18.10 -31.90
N ALA A 774 12.11 -17.73 -30.65
CA ALA A 774 12.81 -16.65 -29.96
C ALA A 774 14.19 -17.07 -29.41
N GLU A 775 14.58 -18.35 -29.53
CA GLU A 775 15.79 -18.93 -28.93
C GLU A 775 15.80 -18.85 -27.39
N TYR A 776 14.60 -18.84 -26.79
CA TYR A 776 14.43 -18.81 -25.33
C TYR A 776 14.29 -20.22 -24.80
N LYS A 777 14.94 -20.48 -23.67
CA LYS A 777 14.81 -21.77 -22.98
C LYS A 777 13.42 -21.87 -22.34
N CYS A 778 12.58 -22.75 -22.83
CA CYS A 778 11.27 -23.01 -22.23
C CYS A 778 11.44 -23.91 -20.99
N PHE A 779 11.14 -23.36 -19.81
CA PHE A 779 11.11 -24.10 -18.55
C PHE A 779 9.66 -24.44 -18.20
N GLN A 780 9.39 -25.71 -17.94
CA GLN A 780 8.09 -26.20 -17.49
C GLN A 780 8.29 -27.13 -16.30
N ILE A 781 7.38 -27.04 -15.34
CA ILE A 781 7.41 -27.86 -14.11
C ILE A 781 6.98 -29.29 -14.42
N GLU A 782 7.71 -30.25 -13.87
CA GLU A 782 7.37 -31.67 -13.96
C GLU A 782 6.79 -32.16 -12.62
N ILE A 783 5.48 -32.42 -12.61
CA ILE A 783 4.78 -32.80 -11.39
C ILE A 783 4.93 -34.29 -11.13
N ASN A 784 5.51 -34.59 -9.98
CA ASN A 784 5.55 -35.93 -9.39
C ASN A 784 4.52 -36.05 -8.27
N LYS A 785 4.15 -37.28 -7.87
CA LYS A 785 3.17 -37.52 -6.78
C LYS A 785 3.50 -36.82 -5.45
N ASN A 786 4.78 -36.52 -5.22
CA ASN A 786 5.27 -35.85 -4.01
C ASN A 786 5.70 -34.40 -4.32
N TYR A 787 5.02 -33.72 -5.25
CA TYR A 787 5.26 -32.31 -5.53
C TYR A 787 4.58 -31.44 -4.47
N ASN A 788 5.36 -30.60 -3.82
CA ASN A 788 4.93 -29.77 -2.71
C ASN A 788 5.51 -28.35 -2.84
N HIS A 789 5.10 -27.47 -1.94
CA HIS A 789 5.59 -26.10 -1.87
C HIS A 789 7.12 -25.95 -1.89
N GLN A 790 7.87 -26.84 -1.25
CA GLN A 790 9.33 -26.76 -1.22
C GLN A 790 9.96 -27.02 -2.59
N LYS A 791 9.49 -28.05 -3.31
CA LYS A 791 9.97 -28.34 -4.67
C LYS A 791 9.64 -27.23 -5.65
N PHE A 792 8.46 -26.62 -5.53
CA PHE A 792 8.12 -25.47 -6.36
C PHE A 792 9.08 -24.30 -6.14
N ARG A 793 9.51 -24.06 -4.90
CA ARG A 793 10.55 -23.05 -4.62
C ARG A 793 11.89 -23.43 -5.23
N GLU A 794 12.28 -24.70 -5.22
CA GLU A 794 13.50 -25.19 -5.89
C GLU A 794 13.44 -25.00 -7.41
N ASP A 795 12.30 -25.27 -8.04
CA ASP A 795 12.10 -25.04 -9.48
C ASP A 795 12.16 -23.54 -9.82
N ILE A 796 11.56 -22.68 -8.99
CA ILE A 796 11.68 -21.23 -9.14
C ILE A 796 13.15 -20.78 -8.99
N LYS A 797 13.92 -21.34 -8.04
CA LYS A 797 15.36 -21.06 -7.94
C LYS A 797 16.09 -21.44 -9.21
N ALA A 798 15.80 -22.60 -9.80
CA ALA A 798 16.40 -23.03 -11.06
C ALA A 798 16.09 -22.06 -12.22
N VAL A 799 14.86 -21.54 -12.29
CA VAL A 799 14.47 -20.50 -13.26
C VAL A 799 15.29 -19.22 -13.04
N TYR A 800 15.41 -18.76 -11.79
CA TYR A 800 16.22 -17.57 -11.47
C TYR A 800 17.72 -17.78 -11.69
N GLU A 801 18.26 -18.98 -11.50
CA GLU A 801 19.66 -19.29 -11.81
C GLU A 801 19.92 -19.21 -13.32
N LEU A 802 19.01 -19.74 -14.14
CA LEU A 802 19.11 -19.66 -15.60
C LEU A 802 18.98 -18.21 -16.10
N ALA A 803 17.98 -17.48 -15.62
CA ALA A 803 17.70 -16.13 -16.08
C ALA A 803 18.66 -15.08 -15.51
N GLY A 804 18.91 -15.12 -14.20
CA GLY A 804 19.72 -14.12 -13.48
C GLY A 804 21.21 -14.41 -13.50
N VAL A 805 21.63 -15.60 -13.07
CA VAL A 805 23.06 -15.94 -12.91
C VAL A 805 23.71 -16.26 -14.26
N LYS A 806 23.07 -17.11 -15.07
CA LYS A 806 23.57 -17.52 -16.39
C LYS A 806 23.22 -16.53 -17.51
N SER A 807 22.41 -15.51 -17.22
CA SER A 807 21.97 -14.49 -18.18
C SER A 807 21.36 -15.08 -19.47
N GLN A 808 20.59 -16.17 -19.35
CA GLN A 808 19.89 -16.80 -20.46
C GLN A 808 18.45 -16.28 -20.53
N ASN A 809 17.92 -16.10 -21.75
CA ASN A 809 16.49 -15.79 -21.90
C ASN A 809 15.66 -17.05 -21.65
N VAL A 810 14.74 -16.97 -20.68
CA VAL A 810 13.92 -18.10 -20.22
C VAL A 810 12.45 -17.76 -20.34
N THR A 811 11.66 -18.70 -20.86
CA THR A 811 10.20 -18.64 -20.81
C THR A 811 9.69 -19.63 -19.77
N PHE A 812 9.07 -19.11 -18.71
CA PHE A 812 8.43 -19.93 -17.68
C PHE A 812 6.97 -20.26 -18.11
N LEU A 813 6.71 -21.52 -18.42
CA LEU A 813 5.38 -22.01 -18.77
C LEU A 813 4.73 -22.64 -17.54
N PHE A 814 3.60 -22.06 -17.09
CA PHE A 814 2.86 -22.50 -15.92
C PHE A 814 1.40 -22.84 -16.28
N SER A 815 1.00 -24.08 -16.04
CA SER A 815 -0.32 -24.62 -16.38
C SER A 815 -1.29 -24.61 -15.20
N ASP A 816 -2.60 -24.66 -15.47
CA ASP A 816 -3.64 -24.86 -14.45
C ASP A 816 -3.55 -26.25 -13.81
N THR A 817 -3.22 -27.27 -14.61
CA THR A 817 -2.91 -28.63 -14.15
C THR A 817 -1.70 -28.69 -13.22
N GLU A 818 -0.88 -27.63 -13.21
CA GLU A 818 0.34 -27.57 -12.41
C GLU A 818 0.16 -26.94 -11.01
N ILE A 819 -1.05 -26.44 -10.72
CA ILE A 819 -1.38 -25.80 -9.46
C ILE A 819 -1.83 -26.87 -8.46
N CYS A 820 -0.89 -27.39 -7.65
CA CYS A 820 -1.22 -28.33 -6.57
C CYS A 820 -1.74 -27.63 -5.31
N GLU A 821 -1.21 -26.45 -4.99
CA GLU A 821 -1.57 -25.66 -3.82
C GLU A 821 -1.84 -24.20 -4.22
N GLU A 822 -2.80 -23.54 -3.58
CA GLU A 822 -3.11 -22.12 -3.84
C GLU A 822 -1.92 -21.19 -3.51
N SER A 823 -1.05 -21.61 -2.59
CA SER A 823 0.19 -20.91 -2.21
C SER A 823 1.12 -20.66 -3.41
N PHE A 824 1.04 -21.47 -4.47
CA PHE A 824 1.89 -21.30 -5.65
C PHE A 824 1.59 -19.99 -6.39
N LEU A 825 0.32 -19.60 -6.43
CA LEU A 825 -0.12 -18.37 -7.08
C LEU A 825 0.39 -17.12 -6.37
N GLU A 826 0.71 -17.20 -5.07
CA GLU A 826 1.33 -16.10 -4.34
C GLU A 826 2.77 -15.85 -4.82
N HIS A 827 3.56 -16.90 -5.03
CA HIS A 827 4.91 -16.76 -5.61
C HIS A 827 4.84 -16.21 -7.04
N VAL A 828 3.91 -16.69 -7.86
CA VAL A 828 3.70 -16.15 -9.21
C VAL A 828 3.30 -14.67 -9.15
N SER A 829 2.41 -14.28 -8.24
CA SER A 829 2.04 -12.87 -8.03
C SER A 829 3.24 -12.00 -7.68
N ASN A 830 4.13 -12.49 -6.82
CA ASN A 830 5.37 -11.81 -6.46
C ASN A 830 6.34 -11.72 -7.65
N ILE A 831 6.48 -12.76 -8.47
CA ILE A 831 7.27 -12.73 -9.71
C ILE A 831 6.73 -11.66 -10.66
N LEU A 832 5.40 -11.59 -10.84
CA LEU A 832 4.76 -10.62 -11.73
C LEU A 832 4.86 -9.17 -11.22
N SER A 833 4.86 -8.98 -9.90
CA SER A 833 4.76 -7.65 -9.28
C SER A 833 6.13 -7.07 -8.91
N SER A 834 6.94 -7.81 -8.13
CA SER A 834 8.28 -7.39 -7.70
C SER A 834 9.40 -7.96 -8.55
N GLY A 835 9.15 -9.01 -9.34
CA GLY A 835 10.22 -9.75 -10.03
C GLY A 835 11.02 -10.68 -9.11
N GLU A 836 10.77 -10.64 -7.81
CA GLU A 836 11.46 -11.42 -6.77
C GLU A 836 10.45 -12.16 -5.89
N VAL A 837 10.75 -13.42 -5.57
CA VAL A 837 10.04 -14.18 -4.55
C VAL A 837 10.73 -13.98 -3.19
N PRO A 838 10.03 -13.47 -2.17
CA PRO A 838 10.66 -13.20 -0.88
C PRO A 838 11.13 -14.47 -0.17
N ASN A 839 12.28 -14.37 0.53
CA ASN A 839 12.93 -15.45 1.27
C ASN A 839 13.07 -16.75 0.48
N LEU A 840 13.25 -16.64 -0.84
CA LEU A 840 13.48 -17.79 -1.70
C LEU A 840 14.81 -18.46 -1.36
N TYR A 841 15.85 -17.65 -1.17
CA TYR A 841 17.20 -18.08 -0.84
C TYR A 841 17.48 -18.00 0.67
N ALA A 842 18.21 -18.98 1.19
CA ALA A 842 18.78 -18.88 2.52
C ALA A 842 19.93 -17.86 2.53
N ALA A 843 20.31 -17.35 3.71
CA ALA A 843 21.40 -16.37 3.83
C ALA A 843 22.73 -16.88 3.24
N ASP A 844 23.02 -18.18 3.37
CA ASP A 844 24.22 -18.79 2.80
C ASP A 844 24.16 -18.90 1.27
N GLU A 845 22.97 -19.11 0.71
CA GLU A 845 22.75 -19.15 -0.74
C GLU A 845 22.77 -17.75 -1.37
N LEU A 846 22.31 -16.72 -0.65
CA LEU A 846 22.37 -15.32 -1.09
C LEU A 846 23.81 -14.79 -1.24
N ASN A 847 24.75 -15.35 -0.47
CA ASN A 847 26.16 -14.97 -0.53
C ASN A 847 26.92 -15.68 -1.67
N GLN A 848 26.38 -16.78 -2.19
CA GLN A 848 26.93 -17.52 -3.34
C GLN A 848 26.43 -16.89 -4.64
#